data_AF-A0A249SXE4-F1
#
_entry.id   AF-A0A249SXE4-F1
#
_cell.length_a   1.000
_cell.length_b   1.000
_cell.length_c   1.000
_cell.angle_alpha   90.00
_cell.angle_beta   90.00
_cell.angle_gamma   90.00
#
_symmetry.space_group_name_H-M   'P 1'
#
loop_
_entity.id
_entity.type
_entity.pdbx_description
1 polymer ?
#
loop_
_entity_poly.entity_id
_entity_poly.type
_entity_poly.pdbx_seq_one_letter_code
_entity_poly.pdbx_strand_id
1 'polypeptide(L)'
;MKPHAVICVMLLLFAIAGQSIHATTYGRNFHTYVNVIHIQPVPKDTAVRAKLIQRILNALKFTKNAHLRERRRIMQAINETFADSMVATARDIQRITQALSKQENQHYDSLKSLLESLCIKPTPVTAADTTHTTPVTPPVPDKVPDNDLNNLVDKIVPILQQKDESAEEKQRLQKLQVIRSVYGRTGSVYDTLRLNDSLGIRYTLKLAQQVQVAGSYLPGTGANYQLYNYNALTSFYADGYTLNSDNGHIMSRFESPDVVMETARMNGCNIGLTVRVHGAAAIQRLLQDQRVQVLFTDSLAKLLLREKASTVTIGIAGLKKGQRNSFTGFITQLSTQLHIYDTSLRVNVILPSFDKEQAYDLRALNPFVAFFLIDFTQVTGQQPGPLAPLKGSGSIDAAVSLYFQQQILPTKFLLLLSYYGTLWNTGEGKPVFKEYVSFSHIQRKYGADTGTLYDMSRIAAYLELPDREGVIKQVLWFDDASTLGEKYDYVLNAGLGGVVLHSLGADDGYGELWDELMSKLVKVDTVYADTVVLIPPAPVKVTFWERVKQEFSAYVKLFRDPCSVSETEYEGDTYFIYISVILFLLCLGAGFYYLHNMRVTGDTWEGRKLTIVVIVVLVLLLFFSIVMSFFLNKNIPWLGITDDPSRCNSVPLSSILIIFSTGAVIGVLIMRFLLLPFVRKDDVP
;
A
#
# COMPACT_ATOMS: atom_id res chain seq x y z
N MET A 1 0.51 -68.48 -33.14
CA MET A 1 0.97 -68.23 -31.76
C MET A 1 2.26 -67.41 -31.80
N LYS A 2 2.23 -66.18 -31.29
CA LYS A 2 3.41 -65.37 -30.92
C LYS A 2 3.04 -64.54 -29.67
N PRO A 3 3.89 -64.49 -28.63
CA PRO A 3 3.60 -63.84 -27.36
C PRO A 3 4.16 -62.40 -27.37
N HIS A 4 3.42 -61.46 -27.95
CA HIS A 4 3.80 -60.04 -27.87
C HIS A 4 2.68 -59.12 -27.36
N ALA A 5 1.44 -59.61 -27.25
CA ALA A 5 0.32 -58.82 -26.71
C ALA A 5 0.27 -58.80 -25.16
N VAL A 6 0.89 -59.78 -24.49
CA VAL A 6 0.82 -59.93 -23.02
C VAL A 6 1.83 -59.03 -22.30
N ILE A 7 2.93 -58.64 -22.96
CA ILE A 7 3.99 -57.81 -22.37
C ILE A 7 3.60 -56.32 -22.35
N CYS A 8 2.83 -55.84 -23.33
CA CYS A 8 2.35 -54.44 -23.35
C CYS A 8 1.28 -54.16 -22.27
N VAL A 9 0.47 -55.15 -21.90
CA VAL A 9 -0.57 -54.98 -20.86
C VAL A 9 0.01 -55.04 -19.45
N MET A 10 1.10 -55.78 -19.24
CA MET A 10 1.83 -55.83 -17.95
C MET A 10 2.67 -54.57 -17.69
N LEU A 11 3.23 -53.93 -18.72
CA LEU A 11 4.02 -52.70 -18.56
C LEU A 11 3.16 -51.47 -18.25
N LEU A 12 1.89 -51.46 -18.65
CA LEU A 12 0.94 -50.38 -18.34
C LEU A 12 0.40 -50.46 -16.89
N LEU A 13 0.38 -51.65 -16.29
CA LEU A 13 -0.05 -51.85 -14.89
C LEU A 13 1.06 -51.50 -13.87
N PHE A 14 2.34 -51.52 -14.26
CA PHE A 14 3.45 -51.14 -13.38
C PHE A 14 3.71 -49.63 -13.31
N ALA A 15 3.15 -48.84 -14.23
CA ALA A 15 3.29 -47.37 -14.22
C ALA A 15 2.33 -46.65 -13.24
N ILE A 16 1.36 -47.37 -12.67
CA ILE A 16 0.30 -46.80 -11.81
C ILE A 16 0.62 -46.99 -10.31
N ALA A 17 1.66 -47.76 -9.96
CA ALA A 17 2.07 -48.01 -8.58
C ALA A 17 3.37 -47.29 -8.21
N GLY A 18 3.37 -45.95 -8.25
CA GLY A 18 4.45 -45.10 -7.75
C GLY A 18 4.21 -44.70 -6.29
N GLN A 19 4.90 -45.36 -5.36
CA GLN A 19 4.83 -45.12 -3.92
C GLN A 19 5.44 -43.76 -3.52
N SER A 20 4.74 -43.05 -2.63
CA SER A 20 5.21 -41.84 -1.95
C SER A 20 6.24 -42.17 -0.87
N ILE A 21 7.42 -41.55 -0.98
CA ILE A 21 8.51 -41.70 0.00
C ILE A 21 8.26 -40.71 1.15
N HIS A 22 8.02 -41.24 2.36
CA HIS A 22 8.00 -40.47 3.60
C HIS A 22 9.43 -40.20 4.09
N ALA A 23 9.82 -38.92 4.14
CA ALA A 23 11.05 -38.49 4.79
C ALA A 23 10.81 -38.29 6.30
N THR A 24 11.31 -39.24 7.10
CA THR A 24 11.42 -39.14 8.56
C THR A 24 12.66 -38.33 8.93
N THR A 25 12.48 -37.13 9.48
CA THR A 25 13.59 -36.33 10.03
C THR A 25 13.71 -36.61 11.53
N TYR A 26 14.81 -37.24 11.92
CA TYR A 26 15.20 -37.53 13.30
C TYR A 26 15.56 -36.23 14.04
N GLY A 27 14.80 -35.89 15.09
CA GLY A 27 15.20 -34.89 16.07
C GLY A 27 16.29 -35.43 16.99
N ARG A 28 17.42 -34.71 17.11
CA ARG A 28 18.42 -34.94 18.17
C ARG A 28 18.34 -33.83 19.20
N ASN A 29 17.98 -34.24 20.41
CA ASN A 29 18.14 -33.49 21.65
C ASN A 29 19.62 -33.24 21.93
N PHE A 30 19.98 -32.01 22.28
CA PHE A 30 21.18 -31.73 23.04
C PHE A 30 20.80 -31.03 24.34
N HIS A 31 21.03 -31.74 25.45
CA HIS A 31 20.92 -31.24 26.81
C HIS A 31 22.15 -30.39 27.17
N THR A 32 21.85 -29.17 27.63
CA THR A 32 22.47 -28.42 28.73
C THR A 32 23.84 -28.82 29.27
N TYR A 33 24.76 -27.85 29.28
CA TYR A 33 25.65 -27.61 30.42
C TYR A 33 25.51 -26.17 30.90
N VAL A 34 24.92 -26.00 32.08
CA VAL A 34 24.92 -24.77 32.87
C VAL A 34 26.18 -24.81 33.73
N ASN A 35 27.17 -23.98 33.42
CA ASN A 35 28.24 -23.68 34.36
C ASN A 35 27.83 -22.45 35.18
N VAL A 36 27.41 -22.72 36.41
CA VAL A 36 27.25 -21.71 37.45
C VAL A 36 28.65 -21.30 37.89
N ILE A 37 29.07 -20.09 37.50
CA ILE A 37 30.26 -19.45 38.08
C ILE A 37 29.78 -18.60 39.27
N HIS A 38 30.22 -18.98 40.47
CA HIS A 38 30.13 -18.14 41.65
C HIS A 38 30.96 -16.88 41.44
N ILE A 39 30.30 -15.72 41.33
CA ILE A 39 30.95 -14.41 41.37
C ILE A 39 31.00 -13.96 42.83
N GLN A 40 32.20 -13.95 43.41
CA GLN A 40 32.49 -13.13 44.59
C GLN A 40 32.53 -11.64 44.19
N PRO A 41 32.15 -10.72 45.10
CA PRO A 41 31.95 -9.32 44.74
C PRO A 41 33.27 -8.63 44.42
N VAL A 42 33.40 -8.22 43.16
CA VAL A 42 34.49 -7.36 42.66
C VAL A 42 34.24 -5.91 43.11
N PRO A 43 35.28 -5.13 43.44
CA PRO A 43 35.14 -3.84 44.12
C PRO A 43 34.31 -2.82 43.32
N LYS A 44 33.54 -2.02 44.06
CA LYS A 44 32.75 -0.89 43.56
C LYS A 44 33.65 0.14 42.86
N ASP A 45 33.82 0.03 41.54
CA ASP A 45 34.16 1.19 40.70
C ASP A 45 33.77 1.09 39.21
N THR A 46 33.15 -0.02 38.76
CA THR A 46 32.62 -0.16 37.39
C THR A 46 31.18 0.34 37.23
N ALA A 47 30.43 0.45 38.33
CA ALA A 47 29.02 0.84 38.29
C ALA A 47 28.79 2.34 38.00
N VAL A 48 29.75 3.19 38.35
CA VAL A 48 29.66 4.64 38.15
C VAL A 48 29.84 4.98 36.67
N ARG A 49 30.80 4.35 35.97
CA ARG A 49 31.09 4.57 34.54
C ARG A 49 30.06 3.93 33.60
N ALA A 50 29.51 2.77 33.94
CA ALA A 50 28.40 2.17 33.17
C ALA A 50 27.12 3.01 33.30
N LYS A 51 26.81 3.54 34.49
CA LYS A 51 25.72 4.51 34.69
C LYS A 51 25.97 5.85 33.98
N LEU A 52 27.22 6.29 33.88
CA LEU A 52 27.64 7.50 33.16
C LEU A 52 27.28 7.40 31.67
N ILE A 53 27.74 6.33 31.01
CA ILE A 53 27.49 6.08 29.60
C ILE A 53 25.99 5.85 29.35
N GLN A 54 25.29 5.15 30.26
CA GLN A 54 23.86 4.91 30.14
C GLN A 54 23.01 6.17 30.38
N ARG A 55 23.47 7.12 31.21
CA ARG A 55 22.85 8.45 31.38
C ARG A 55 23.09 9.36 30.18
N ILE A 56 24.30 9.34 29.61
CA ILE A 56 24.62 10.04 28.36
C ILE A 56 23.78 9.47 27.21
N LEU A 57 23.70 8.15 27.07
CA LEU A 57 22.87 7.49 26.06
C LEU A 57 21.35 7.71 26.26
N ASN A 58 20.88 7.83 27.50
CA ASN A 58 19.47 8.14 27.78
C ASN A 58 19.14 9.63 27.63
N ALA A 59 20.09 10.53 27.81
CA ALA A 59 19.94 11.95 27.49
C ALA A 59 19.96 12.21 25.96
N LEU A 60 20.57 11.30 25.20
CA LEU A 60 20.61 11.31 23.72
C LEU A 60 19.43 10.57 23.05
N LYS A 61 18.43 10.08 23.81
CA LYS A 61 17.22 9.48 23.22
C LYS A 61 16.23 10.58 22.88
N PHE A 62 16.27 11.04 21.63
CA PHE A 62 15.49 12.19 21.16
C PHE A 62 14.05 11.85 20.80
N THR A 63 13.14 12.76 21.17
CA THR A 63 11.87 12.99 20.48
C THR A 63 11.92 14.32 19.73
N LYS A 64 11.77 14.22 18.41
CA LYS A 64 11.51 15.14 17.29
C LYS A 64 11.55 16.69 17.40
N ASN A 65 11.64 17.39 18.53
CA ASN A 65 11.51 18.87 18.49
C ASN A 65 12.21 19.62 19.64
N ALA A 66 13.46 20.13 19.45
CA ALA A 66 13.99 21.36 20.09
C ALA A 66 15.51 21.65 19.89
N HIS A 67 16.02 21.88 18.67
CA HIS A 67 17.47 22.05 18.43
C HIS A 67 18.23 23.10 19.29
N LEU A 68 17.60 24.18 19.78
CA LEU A 68 18.27 25.24 20.59
C LEU A 68 18.18 25.07 22.12
N ARG A 69 17.19 24.31 22.62
CA ARG A 69 17.08 23.99 24.06
C ARG A 69 17.89 22.73 24.36
N GLU A 70 17.95 21.79 23.41
CA GLU A 70 18.76 20.58 23.48
C GLU A 70 20.26 20.90 23.57
N ARG A 71 20.78 21.81 22.73
CA ARG A 71 22.20 22.24 22.80
C ARG A 71 22.55 22.78 24.19
N ARG A 72 21.67 23.58 24.80
CA ARG A 72 21.86 24.11 26.16
C ARG A 72 21.78 23.03 27.24
N ARG A 73 20.87 22.07 27.09
CA ARG A 73 20.68 20.96 28.04
C ARG A 73 21.78 19.92 27.96
N ILE A 74 22.30 19.65 26.76
CA ILE A 74 23.46 18.80 26.49
C ILE A 74 24.71 19.48 27.04
N MET A 75 24.92 20.79 26.79
CA MET A 75 26.02 21.54 27.40
C MET A 75 25.95 21.54 28.94
N GLN A 76 24.75 21.68 29.51
CA GLN A 76 24.54 21.63 30.94
C GLN A 76 24.78 20.22 31.51
N ALA A 77 24.26 19.18 30.87
CA ALA A 77 24.47 17.79 31.29
C ALA A 77 25.93 17.37 31.14
N ILE A 78 26.62 17.77 30.06
CA ILE A 78 28.05 17.57 29.87
C ILE A 78 28.83 18.29 30.97
N ASN A 79 28.58 19.57 31.23
CA ASN A 79 29.28 20.30 32.30
C ASN A 79 29.04 19.71 33.69
N GLU A 80 27.80 19.35 34.04
CA GLU A 80 27.47 18.72 35.32
C GLU A 80 28.13 17.33 35.46
N THR A 81 28.22 16.59 34.35
CA THR A 81 28.75 15.21 34.35
C THR A 81 30.29 15.17 34.33
N PHE A 82 30.95 16.12 33.67
CA PHE A 82 32.41 16.25 33.67
C PHE A 82 32.95 16.89 34.96
N ALA A 83 32.17 17.74 35.63
CA ALA A 83 32.50 18.27 36.95
C ALA A 83 32.51 17.18 38.03
N ASP A 84 31.61 16.20 37.96
CA ASP A 84 31.46 15.13 38.96
C ASP A 84 32.41 13.92 38.72
N SER A 85 33.18 13.89 37.64
CA SER A 85 34.13 12.80 37.33
C SER A 85 35.45 13.34 36.76
N MET A 86 36.18 14.12 37.57
CA MET A 86 37.53 14.57 37.25
C MET A 86 38.56 13.41 37.32
N VAL A 87 38.68 12.65 36.22
CA VAL A 87 39.95 12.07 35.74
C VAL A 87 39.86 11.95 34.20
N ALA A 88 39.75 13.08 33.51
CA ALA A 88 40.02 13.15 32.08
C ALA A 88 41.12 14.20 31.89
N THR A 89 42.33 13.75 31.59
CA THR A 89 43.48 14.65 31.41
C THR A 89 43.33 15.42 30.09
N ALA A 90 43.77 16.68 30.02
CA ALA A 90 43.75 17.48 28.78
C ALA A 90 44.41 16.76 27.57
N ARG A 91 45.37 15.87 27.83
CA ARG A 91 45.98 14.98 26.84
C ARG A 91 45.01 13.97 26.22
N ASP A 92 44.04 13.46 26.96
CA ASP A 92 43.08 12.48 26.47
C ASP A 92 42.08 13.15 25.51
N ILE A 93 41.67 14.38 25.84
CA ILE A 93 40.84 15.22 24.97
C ILE A 93 41.61 15.60 23.69
N GLN A 94 42.89 16.00 23.79
CA GLN A 94 43.72 16.27 22.62
C GLN A 94 43.94 15.03 21.74
N ARG A 95 44.08 13.84 22.32
CA ARG A 95 44.19 12.57 21.57
C ARG A 95 42.90 12.22 20.85
N ILE A 96 41.75 12.44 21.48
CA ILE A 96 40.44 12.25 20.86
C ILE A 96 40.26 13.25 19.70
N THR A 97 40.62 14.52 19.91
CA THR A 97 40.57 15.57 18.87
C THR A 97 41.50 15.26 17.69
N GLN A 98 42.69 14.73 17.96
CA GLN A 98 43.64 14.29 16.92
C GLN A 98 43.16 13.03 16.20
N ALA A 99 42.60 12.04 16.90
CA ALA A 99 42.04 10.84 16.30
C ALA A 99 40.84 11.17 15.39
N LEU A 100 39.95 12.05 15.86
CA LEU A 100 38.84 12.61 15.07
C LEU A 100 39.32 13.41 13.85
N SER A 101 40.48 14.07 13.92
CA SER A 101 41.05 14.81 12.79
C SER A 101 41.77 13.93 11.76
N LYS A 102 42.27 12.75 12.17
CA LYS A 102 42.99 11.81 11.29
C LYS A 102 42.06 10.89 10.51
N GLN A 103 40.84 10.72 10.98
CA GLN A 103 39.83 9.85 10.38
C GLN A 103 38.77 10.72 9.70
N GLU A 104 39.19 11.42 8.64
CA GLU A 104 38.27 12.02 7.70
C GLU A 104 37.33 10.93 7.17
N ASN A 105 36.04 11.08 7.51
CA ASN A 105 34.89 10.38 6.95
C ASN A 105 34.73 8.90 7.34
N GLN A 106 33.70 8.70 8.17
CA GLN A 106 32.92 7.47 8.38
C GLN A 106 33.48 6.47 9.39
N HIS A 107 32.75 6.33 10.50
CA HIS A 107 32.23 5.09 11.10
C HIS A 107 32.00 5.34 12.59
N TYR A 108 30.74 5.58 12.97
CA TYR A 108 30.29 5.63 14.37
C TYR A 108 30.80 4.43 15.19
N ASP A 109 30.89 3.25 14.56
CA ASP A 109 31.36 2.02 15.19
C ASP A 109 32.86 2.03 15.48
N SER A 110 33.66 2.74 14.67
CA SER A 110 35.09 2.97 14.96
C SER A 110 35.25 3.88 16.17
N LEU A 111 34.45 4.96 16.25
CA LEU A 111 34.43 5.86 17.42
C LEU A 111 34.04 5.12 18.69
N LYS A 112 33.01 4.27 18.62
CA LYS A 112 32.55 3.43 19.73
C LYS A 112 33.64 2.44 20.16
N SER A 113 34.31 1.78 19.21
CA SER A 113 35.41 0.85 19.51
C SER A 113 36.62 1.55 20.14
N LEU A 114 36.88 2.80 19.75
CA LEU A 114 37.98 3.60 20.28
C LEU A 114 37.69 4.06 21.71
N LEU A 115 36.45 4.48 21.99
CA LEU A 115 35.94 4.76 23.33
C LEU A 115 35.98 3.52 24.25
N GLU A 116 35.62 2.34 23.73
CA GLU A 116 35.71 1.06 24.45
C GLU A 116 37.17 0.66 24.71
N SER A 117 38.08 0.88 23.75
CA SER A 117 39.51 0.57 23.90
C SER A 117 40.22 1.42 24.96
N LEU A 118 39.76 2.65 25.21
CA LEU A 118 40.30 3.53 26.25
C LEU A 118 39.84 3.15 27.65
N CYS A 119 38.80 2.34 27.78
CA CYS A 119 38.31 1.82 29.06
C CYS A 119 39.13 0.62 29.58
N ILE A 120 39.99 0.02 28.73
CA ILE A 120 40.77 -1.18 29.06
C ILE A 120 42.27 -0.85 28.97
N LYS A 121 42.84 -0.28 30.04
CA LYS A 121 44.24 -0.52 30.43
C LYS A 121 44.58 0.10 31.80
N PRO A 122 44.79 -0.72 32.83
CA PRO A 122 45.69 -0.38 33.92
C PRO A 122 47.07 -0.99 33.64
N THR A 123 48.13 -0.20 33.74
CA THR A 123 49.51 -0.74 33.81
C THR A 123 49.93 -0.72 35.28
N PRO A 124 50.38 -1.85 35.87
CA PRO A 124 50.85 -1.87 37.26
C PRO A 124 52.26 -1.28 37.36
N VAL A 125 52.48 -0.40 38.34
CA VAL A 125 53.81 0.14 38.66
C VAL A 125 54.45 -0.78 39.71
N THR A 126 55.57 -1.39 39.34
CA THR A 126 56.44 -2.18 40.22
C THR A 126 57.25 -1.26 41.15
N ALA A 127 57.40 -1.65 42.41
CA ALA A 127 58.10 -0.93 43.48
C ALA A 127 59.64 -1.11 43.43
N ALA A 128 60.37 -0.03 43.79
CA ALA A 128 61.73 0.08 44.35
C ALA A 128 62.28 1.49 43.99
N ASP A 129 63.00 2.29 44.77
CA ASP A 129 63.44 2.28 46.18
C ASP A 129 63.92 3.73 46.54
N THR A 130 63.77 4.09 47.81
CA THR A 130 64.51 5.08 48.66
C THR A 130 64.82 6.56 48.27
N THR A 131 64.22 7.45 49.09
CA THR A 131 64.76 8.67 49.80
C THR A 131 65.31 9.89 49.05
N HIS A 132 64.60 11.03 49.13
CA HIS A 132 64.95 12.21 49.96
C HIS A 132 63.87 13.31 49.89
N THR A 133 63.73 14.01 51.01
CA THR A 133 62.66 14.93 51.43
C THR A 133 62.75 16.32 50.81
N THR A 134 61.64 16.88 50.32
CA THR A 134 61.24 18.30 50.49
C THR A 134 59.77 18.49 50.08
N PRO A 135 58.94 19.24 50.82
CA PRO A 135 57.51 19.39 50.53
C PRO A 135 57.29 20.42 49.42
N VAL A 136 56.92 19.98 48.23
CA VAL A 136 56.42 20.83 47.15
C VAL A 136 54.90 20.73 47.11
N THR A 137 54.27 21.88 47.23
CA THR A 137 52.84 22.19 47.08
C THR A 137 52.19 21.40 45.93
N PRO A 138 50.97 20.84 46.10
CA PRO A 138 50.29 20.14 45.01
C PRO A 138 49.97 21.13 43.87
N PRO A 139 50.19 20.76 42.59
CA PRO A 139 49.82 21.61 41.46
C PRO A 139 48.29 21.66 41.35
N VAL A 140 47.80 22.87 41.13
CA VAL A 140 46.40 23.19 40.81
C VAL A 140 45.96 22.41 39.57
N PRO A 141 44.76 21.82 39.52
CA PRO A 141 44.26 21.15 38.32
C PRO A 141 44.03 22.19 37.22
N ASP A 142 44.69 22.03 36.08
CA ASP A 142 44.39 22.80 34.87
C ASP A 142 42.92 22.59 34.49
N LYS A 143 42.12 23.66 34.58
CA LYS A 143 40.76 23.67 34.04
C LYS A 143 40.84 23.40 32.54
N VAL A 144 40.12 22.37 32.09
CA VAL A 144 39.93 22.10 30.67
C VAL A 144 39.38 23.37 30.01
N PRO A 145 40.04 23.94 28.99
CA PRO A 145 39.57 25.14 28.33
C PRO A 145 38.21 24.87 27.67
N ASP A 146 37.21 25.74 27.91
CA ASP A 146 35.87 25.63 27.32
C ASP A 146 35.90 25.48 25.79
N ASN A 147 36.96 25.99 25.15
CA ASN A 147 37.20 25.89 23.72
C ASN A 147 37.42 24.43 23.24
N ASP A 148 38.10 23.60 24.03
CA ASP A 148 38.36 22.20 23.66
C ASP A 148 37.11 21.32 23.81
N LEU A 149 36.25 21.65 24.79
CA LEU A 149 34.95 21.00 24.97
C LEU A 149 33.98 21.38 23.86
N ASN A 150 33.92 22.67 23.51
CA ASN A 150 33.11 23.16 22.39
C ASN A 150 33.53 22.53 21.06
N ASN A 151 34.84 22.44 20.80
CA ASN A 151 35.38 21.79 19.59
C ASN A 151 35.06 20.29 19.50
N LEU A 152 35.00 19.58 20.63
CA LEU A 152 34.61 18.17 20.66
C LEU A 152 33.11 17.99 20.38
N VAL A 153 32.28 18.85 20.96
CA VAL A 153 30.82 18.86 20.71
C VAL A 153 30.51 19.20 19.25
N ASP A 154 31.19 20.21 18.69
CA ASP A 154 31.02 20.64 17.30
C ASP A 154 31.43 19.54 16.29
N LYS A 155 32.26 18.57 16.69
CA LYS A 155 32.68 17.43 15.86
C LYS A 155 31.85 16.16 16.04
N ILE A 156 31.27 15.92 17.23
CA ILE A 156 30.47 14.72 17.50
C ILE A 156 29.01 14.89 17.03
N VAL A 157 28.45 16.10 17.16
CA VAL A 157 27.06 16.39 16.76
C VAL A 157 26.78 16.07 15.29
N PRO A 158 27.63 16.46 14.31
CA PRO A 158 27.41 16.13 12.89
C PRO A 158 27.45 14.62 12.61
N ILE A 159 28.31 13.87 13.30
CA ILE A 159 28.48 12.42 13.10
C ILE A 159 27.25 11.65 13.62
N LEU A 160 26.66 12.11 14.74
CA LEU A 160 25.42 11.57 15.28
C LEU A 160 24.23 11.93 14.40
N GLN A 161 24.17 13.18 13.92
CA GLN A 161 23.15 13.64 12.97
C GLN A 161 23.16 12.83 11.68
N GLN A 162 24.33 12.60 11.06
CA GLN A 162 24.44 11.76 9.87
C GLN A 162 23.96 10.33 10.10
N LYS A 163 24.19 9.76 11.30
CA LYS A 163 23.71 8.41 11.62
C LYS A 163 22.20 8.38 11.78
N ASP A 164 21.62 9.34 12.49
CA ASP A 164 20.17 9.41 12.69
C ASP A 164 19.43 9.74 11.38
N GLU A 165 19.97 10.66 10.57
CA GLU A 165 19.50 10.96 9.21
C GLU A 165 19.57 9.72 8.31
N SER A 166 20.67 8.94 8.36
CA SER A 166 20.79 7.69 7.59
C SER A 166 19.80 6.60 8.03
N ALA A 167 19.44 6.57 9.32
CA ALA A 167 18.49 5.62 9.87
C ALA A 167 17.05 6.02 9.53
N GLU A 168 16.71 7.31 9.62
CA GLU A 168 15.40 7.85 9.26
C GLU A 168 15.15 7.72 7.76
N GLU A 169 16.14 8.05 6.93
CA GLU A 169 16.03 7.88 5.48
C GLU A 169 15.84 6.41 5.11
N LYS A 170 16.52 5.49 5.79
CA LYS A 170 16.29 4.05 5.62
C LYS A 170 14.86 3.64 6.01
N GLN A 171 14.31 4.18 7.10
CA GLN A 171 12.92 3.91 7.50
C GLN A 171 11.91 4.49 6.49
N ARG A 172 12.15 5.72 6.01
CA ARG A 172 11.36 6.37 4.96
C ARG A 172 11.33 5.52 3.70
N LEU A 173 12.49 5.06 3.22
CA LEU A 173 12.60 4.21 2.04
C LEU A 173 11.88 2.87 2.24
N GLN A 174 12.00 2.24 3.43
CA GLN A 174 11.24 1.03 3.76
C GLN A 174 9.73 1.28 3.73
N LYS A 175 9.26 2.39 4.31
CA LYS A 175 7.84 2.76 4.28
C LYS A 175 7.34 2.96 2.85
N LEU A 176 8.13 3.63 2.01
CA LEU A 176 7.80 3.82 0.59
C LEU A 176 7.79 2.51 -0.18
N GLN A 177 8.71 1.59 0.08
CA GLN A 177 8.69 0.24 -0.52
C GLN A 177 7.41 -0.50 -0.17
N VAL A 178 6.99 -0.46 1.10
CA VAL A 178 5.73 -1.08 1.55
C VAL A 178 4.52 -0.43 0.86
N ILE A 179 4.46 0.90 0.80
CA ILE A 179 3.38 1.63 0.11
C ILE A 179 3.31 1.26 -1.37
N ARG A 180 4.46 1.28 -2.07
CA ARG A 180 4.53 0.97 -3.51
C ARG A 180 4.17 -0.49 -3.81
N SER A 181 4.38 -1.42 -2.87
CA SER A 181 3.95 -2.82 -3.01
C SER A 181 2.42 -2.99 -3.10
N VAL A 182 1.65 -1.99 -2.66
CA VAL A 182 0.18 -1.98 -2.71
C VAL A 182 -0.34 -1.37 -4.01
N TYR A 183 0.52 -0.71 -4.81
CA TYR A 183 0.09 -0.07 -6.05
C TYR A 183 -0.46 -1.09 -7.04
N GLY A 184 -1.59 -0.76 -7.67
CA GLY A 184 -2.24 -1.61 -8.67
C GLY A 184 -2.92 -2.87 -8.11
N ARG A 185 -2.95 -3.08 -6.78
CA ARG A 185 -3.75 -4.16 -6.19
C ARG A 185 -5.23 -3.85 -6.38
N THR A 186 -5.95 -4.75 -7.04
CA THR A 186 -7.41 -4.64 -7.19
C THR A 186 -8.09 -5.08 -5.90
N GLY A 187 -9.26 -4.52 -5.59
CA GLY A 187 -10.02 -4.86 -4.38
C GLY A 187 -10.48 -6.32 -4.29
N SER A 188 -10.26 -7.11 -5.36
CA SER A 188 -10.59 -8.54 -5.45
C SER A 188 -9.45 -9.45 -4.99
N VAL A 189 -8.26 -8.91 -4.72
CA VAL A 189 -7.12 -9.67 -4.20
C VAL A 189 -7.18 -9.73 -2.69
N TYR A 190 -7.34 -10.95 -2.15
CA TYR A 190 -7.38 -11.21 -0.72
C TYR A 190 -6.09 -11.89 -0.26
N ASP A 191 -5.49 -11.37 0.80
CA ASP A 191 -4.39 -11.99 1.52
C ASP A 191 -4.94 -12.73 2.74
N THR A 192 -4.29 -13.83 3.16
CA THR A 192 -4.74 -14.61 4.32
C THR A 192 -3.73 -14.51 5.45
N LEU A 193 -4.14 -13.95 6.59
CA LEU A 193 -3.37 -13.93 7.83
C LEU A 193 -3.69 -15.19 8.63
N ARG A 194 -2.69 -16.04 8.86
CA ARG A 194 -2.86 -17.23 9.70
C ARG A 194 -2.98 -16.82 11.17
N LEU A 195 -4.12 -17.12 11.80
CA LEU A 195 -4.34 -16.91 13.23
C LEU A 195 -3.84 -18.11 14.04
N ASN A 196 -4.16 -19.32 13.58
CA ASN A 196 -3.75 -20.58 14.18
C ASN A 196 -3.67 -21.67 13.10
N ASP A 197 -3.57 -22.94 13.50
CA ASP A 197 -3.47 -24.05 12.55
C ASP A 197 -4.75 -24.26 11.73
N SER A 198 -5.93 -23.92 12.26
CA SER A 198 -7.23 -24.19 11.65
C SER A 198 -7.92 -22.98 11.03
N LEU A 199 -7.54 -21.76 11.41
CA LEU A 199 -8.23 -20.52 11.06
C LEU A 199 -7.25 -19.47 10.52
N GLY A 200 -7.69 -18.79 9.47
CA GLY A 200 -7.06 -17.61 8.91
C GLY A 200 -8.07 -16.49 8.72
N ILE A 201 -7.61 -15.25 8.71
CA ILE A 201 -8.39 -14.07 8.33
C ILE A 201 -8.04 -13.72 6.90
N ARG A 202 -9.04 -13.60 6.02
CA ARG A 202 -8.85 -12.94 4.73
C ARG A 202 -9.01 -11.44 4.88
N TYR A 203 -8.07 -10.70 4.33
CA TYR A 203 -8.09 -9.24 4.31
C TYR A 203 -7.62 -8.71 2.96
N THR A 204 -7.97 -7.46 2.66
CA THR A 204 -7.49 -6.74 1.49
C THR A 204 -6.64 -5.56 1.95
N LEU A 205 -5.57 -5.28 1.21
CA LEU A 205 -4.71 -4.12 1.45
C LEU A 205 -5.17 -2.94 0.61
N LYS A 206 -5.35 -1.79 1.25
CA LYS A 206 -5.68 -0.53 0.58
C LYS A 206 -4.77 0.58 1.10
N LEU A 207 -4.44 1.54 0.23
CA LEU A 207 -3.81 2.77 0.69
C LEU A 207 -4.84 3.71 1.32
N ALA A 208 -4.52 4.23 2.49
CA ALA A 208 -5.32 5.20 3.20
C ALA A 208 -4.45 6.40 3.59
N GLN A 209 -4.98 7.60 3.38
CA GLN A 209 -4.37 8.84 3.85
C GLN A 209 -4.73 9.06 5.32
N GLN A 210 -3.77 9.55 6.10
CA GLN A 210 -3.96 9.85 7.52
C GLN A 210 -4.84 11.10 7.73
N VAL A 211 -4.82 12.01 6.75
CA VAL A 211 -5.57 13.27 6.69
C VAL A 211 -6.05 13.47 5.25
N GLN A 212 -6.87 14.49 4.99
CA GLN A 212 -7.26 14.79 3.62
C GLN A 212 -6.03 15.25 2.81
N VAL A 213 -5.80 14.62 1.67
CA VAL A 213 -4.75 15.01 0.73
C VAL A 213 -5.45 15.30 -0.59
N ALA A 214 -5.53 16.58 -0.95
CA ALA A 214 -6.14 16.99 -2.20
C ALA A 214 -5.07 17.54 -3.15
N GLY A 215 -5.23 17.28 -4.45
CA GLY A 215 -4.41 17.90 -5.48
C GLY A 215 -5.22 18.93 -6.27
N SER A 216 -4.70 20.14 -6.43
CA SER A 216 -5.31 21.19 -7.24
C SER A 216 -4.73 21.18 -8.65
N TYR A 217 -5.58 20.99 -9.66
CA TYR A 217 -5.21 21.00 -11.07
C TYR A 217 -5.61 22.30 -11.74
N LEU A 218 -4.65 22.93 -12.41
CA LEU A 218 -4.84 24.20 -13.13
C LEU A 218 -4.76 23.97 -14.64
N PRO A 219 -5.69 24.53 -15.44
CA PRO A 219 -5.64 24.45 -16.89
C PRO A 219 -4.46 25.25 -17.46
N GLY A 220 -3.87 24.77 -18.56
CA GLY A 220 -2.80 25.46 -19.27
C GLY A 220 -1.41 25.35 -18.65
N THR A 221 -1.23 24.50 -17.63
CA THR A 221 0.07 24.22 -16.99
C THR A 221 0.99 23.33 -17.83
N GLY A 222 0.49 22.71 -18.90
CA GLY A 222 1.26 21.78 -19.75
C GLY A 222 1.62 20.46 -19.07
N ALA A 223 1.10 20.23 -17.86
CA ALA A 223 1.42 19.07 -17.05
C ALA A 223 0.75 17.80 -17.55
N ASN A 224 1.48 16.68 -17.49
CA ASN A 224 0.96 15.40 -17.93
C ASN A 224 0.17 14.73 -16.80
N TYR A 225 -1.14 14.95 -16.79
CA TYR A 225 -2.03 14.40 -15.78
C TYR A 225 -2.00 12.87 -15.66
N GLN A 226 -1.56 12.15 -16.69
CA GLN A 226 -1.41 10.70 -16.63
C GLN A 226 -0.28 10.25 -15.68
N LEU A 227 0.65 11.14 -15.35
CA LEU A 227 1.80 10.85 -14.48
C LEU A 227 1.53 11.17 -13.00
N TYR A 228 0.36 11.73 -12.68
CA TYR A 228 0.05 12.06 -11.29
C TYR A 228 -0.11 10.79 -10.44
N ASN A 229 0.44 10.83 -9.22
CA ASN A 229 0.27 9.75 -8.26
C ASN A 229 -1.09 9.87 -7.55
N TYR A 230 -2.17 9.51 -8.25
CA TYR A 230 -3.54 9.57 -7.70
C TYR A 230 -3.73 8.72 -6.44
N ASN A 231 -2.95 7.65 -6.26
CA ASN A 231 -2.98 6.82 -5.04
C ASN A 231 -2.58 7.59 -3.77
N ALA A 232 -1.88 8.72 -3.92
CA ALA A 232 -1.55 9.62 -2.84
C ALA A 232 -2.73 10.50 -2.39
N LEU A 233 -3.72 10.68 -3.25
CA LEU A 233 -4.76 11.69 -3.12
C LEU A 233 -6.07 11.09 -2.64
N THR A 234 -6.73 11.77 -1.70
CA THR A 234 -8.14 11.54 -1.35
C THR A 234 -9.10 12.32 -2.25
N SER A 235 -8.65 13.44 -2.82
CA SER A 235 -9.50 14.36 -3.58
C SER A 235 -8.72 15.04 -4.69
N PHE A 236 -9.42 15.37 -5.77
CA PHE A 236 -8.88 16.09 -6.90
C PHE A 236 -9.72 17.34 -7.14
N TYR A 237 -9.10 18.52 -7.07
CA TYR A 237 -9.77 19.81 -7.21
C TYR A 237 -9.42 20.45 -8.56
N ALA A 238 -10.41 20.53 -9.44
CA ALA A 238 -10.29 21.25 -10.70
C ALA A 238 -10.39 22.76 -10.46
N ASP A 239 -9.25 23.45 -10.49
CA ASP A 239 -9.15 24.90 -10.28
C ASP A 239 -9.06 25.64 -11.61
N GLY A 240 -10.23 25.99 -12.12
CA GLY A 240 -10.36 26.66 -13.41
C GLY A 240 -11.74 27.27 -13.65
N TYR A 241 -12.57 27.43 -12.61
CA TYR A 241 -13.90 28.00 -12.76
C TYR A 241 -13.97 29.43 -12.22
N THR A 242 -14.73 30.28 -12.89
CA THR A 242 -14.92 31.69 -12.51
C THR A 242 -16.36 32.11 -12.66
N LEU A 243 -16.76 33.17 -11.94
CA LEU A 243 -18.06 33.81 -12.13
C LEU A 243 -18.05 34.70 -13.38
N ASN A 244 -19.03 34.54 -14.26
CA ASN A 244 -19.39 35.57 -15.23
C ASN A 244 -20.22 36.65 -14.53
N SER A 245 -19.66 37.83 -14.33
CA SER A 245 -20.32 38.91 -13.59
C SER A 245 -21.49 39.57 -14.31
N ASP A 246 -21.70 39.28 -15.59
CA ASP A 246 -22.73 39.94 -16.41
C ASP A 246 -24.03 39.14 -16.44
N ASN A 247 -23.94 37.81 -16.39
CA ASN A 247 -25.11 36.92 -16.42
C ASN A 247 -25.24 36.01 -15.18
N GLY A 248 -24.24 35.99 -14.30
CA GLY A 248 -24.26 35.20 -13.07
C GLY A 248 -23.92 33.72 -13.24
N HIS A 249 -23.64 33.24 -14.47
CA HIS A 249 -23.29 31.85 -14.72
C HIS A 249 -21.80 31.56 -14.43
N ILE A 250 -21.50 30.29 -14.14
CA ILE A 250 -20.13 29.81 -14.04
C ILE A 250 -19.51 29.62 -15.43
N MET A 251 -18.28 30.09 -15.57
CA MET A 251 -17.42 29.87 -16.73
C MET A 251 -16.34 28.85 -16.40
N SER A 252 -16.04 27.99 -17.36
CA SER A 252 -14.92 27.05 -17.32
C SER A 252 -13.74 27.60 -18.11
N ARG A 253 -12.52 27.47 -17.57
CA ARG A 253 -11.26 27.70 -18.28
C ARG A 253 -10.65 26.42 -18.86
N PHE A 254 -11.32 25.28 -18.68
CA PHE A 254 -10.85 24.01 -19.22
C PHE A 254 -11.30 23.83 -20.67
N GLU A 255 -10.39 23.43 -21.55
CA GLU A 255 -10.71 23.04 -22.93
C GLU A 255 -11.37 21.65 -22.99
N SER A 256 -10.96 20.71 -22.14
CA SER A 256 -11.54 19.36 -22.03
C SER A 256 -11.48 18.87 -20.57
N PRO A 257 -12.35 19.38 -19.68
CA PRO A 257 -12.33 19.08 -18.25
C PRO A 257 -12.60 17.59 -17.94
N ASP A 258 -13.46 16.96 -18.75
CA ASP A 258 -14.03 15.64 -18.47
C ASP A 258 -12.94 14.55 -18.35
N VAL A 259 -11.88 14.59 -19.16
CA VAL A 259 -10.87 13.50 -19.22
C VAL A 259 -10.01 13.42 -17.95
N VAL A 260 -9.54 14.55 -17.44
CA VAL A 260 -8.65 14.56 -16.28
C VAL A 260 -9.40 14.23 -14.99
N MET A 261 -10.63 14.75 -14.85
CA MET A 261 -11.47 14.45 -13.70
C MET A 261 -11.96 13.01 -13.73
N GLU A 262 -12.28 12.47 -14.91
CA GLU A 262 -12.62 11.05 -15.08
C GLU A 262 -11.43 10.16 -14.69
N THR A 263 -10.21 10.51 -15.11
CA THR A 263 -8.99 9.78 -14.73
C THR A 263 -8.79 9.77 -13.21
N ALA A 264 -8.93 10.92 -12.55
CA ALA A 264 -8.82 11.03 -11.10
C ALA A 264 -9.89 10.16 -10.39
N ARG A 265 -11.13 10.18 -10.91
CA ARG A 265 -12.26 9.44 -10.36
C ARG A 265 -12.08 7.93 -10.50
N MET A 266 -11.59 7.45 -11.65
CA MET A 266 -11.27 6.03 -11.85
C MET A 266 -10.17 5.54 -10.89
N ASN A 267 -9.28 6.43 -10.45
CA ASN A 267 -8.27 6.14 -9.42
C ASN A 267 -8.78 6.37 -7.98
N GLY A 268 -10.09 6.55 -7.79
CA GLY A 268 -10.71 6.61 -6.46
C GLY A 268 -10.69 7.98 -5.77
N CYS A 269 -10.31 9.06 -6.48
CA CYS A 269 -10.35 10.41 -5.92
C CYS A 269 -11.78 10.97 -5.88
N ASN A 270 -12.12 11.68 -4.81
CA ASN A 270 -13.32 12.53 -4.78
C ASN A 270 -13.08 13.79 -5.63
N ILE A 271 -13.98 14.09 -6.55
CA ILE A 271 -13.84 15.25 -7.44
C ILE A 271 -14.45 16.49 -6.78
N GLY A 272 -13.71 17.59 -6.82
CA GLY A 272 -14.19 18.91 -6.42
C GLY A 272 -13.86 19.99 -7.45
N LEU A 273 -14.67 21.05 -7.47
CA LEU A 273 -14.49 22.18 -8.38
C LEU A 273 -14.11 23.42 -7.58
N THR A 274 -13.12 24.19 -8.03
CA THR A 274 -12.75 25.46 -7.39
C THR A 274 -13.24 26.62 -8.25
N VAL A 275 -14.08 27.47 -7.65
CA VAL A 275 -14.63 28.67 -8.29
C VAL A 275 -13.98 29.90 -7.66
N ARG A 276 -13.25 30.66 -8.47
CA ARG A 276 -12.59 31.89 -8.05
C ARG A 276 -13.35 33.12 -8.51
N VAL A 277 -13.58 34.04 -7.59
CA VAL A 277 -14.25 35.32 -7.81
C VAL A 277 -13.25 36.44 -7.51
N HIS A 278 -12.99 37.26 -8.51
CA HIS A 278 -12.02 38.34 -8.45
C HIS A 278 -12.63 39.64 -9.00
N GLY A 279 -12.14 40.77 -8.52
CA GLY A 279 -12.61 42.09 -8.93
C GLY A 279 -13.80 42.59 -8.09
N ALA A 280 -13.72 43.85 -7.67
CA ALA A 280 -14.68 44.44 -6.75
C ALA A 280 -16.14 44.41 -7.29
N ALA A 281 -16.32 44.64 -8.59
CA ALA A 281 -17.64 44.62 -9.22
C ALA A 281 -18.27 43.22 -9.22
N ALA A 282 -17.51 42.18 -9.54
CA ALA A 282 -17.99 40.80 -9.54
C ALA A 282 -18.35 40.34 -8.13
N ILE A 283 -17.50 40.66 -7.14
CA ILE A 283 -17.76 40.37 -5.72
C ILE A 283 -19.04 41.09 -5.26
N GLN A 284 -19.17 42.38 -5.57
CA GLN A 284 -20.36 43.14 -5.18
C GLN A 284 -21.64 42.54 -5.79
N ARG A 285 -21.63 42.24 -7.09
CA ARG A 285 -22.79 41.61 -7.76
C ARG A 285 -23.14 40.27 -7.15
N LEU A 286 -22.16 39.38 -6.95
CA LEU A 286 -22.40 38.07 -6.34
C LEU A 286 -23.00 38.18 -4.93
N LEU A 287 -22.52 39.14 -4.12
CA LEU A 287 -22.92 39.24 -2.71
C LEU A 287 -24.20 40.05 -2.48
N GLN A 288 -24.63 40.87 -3.44
CA GLN A 288 -25.78 41.79 -3.28
C GLN A 288 -26.95 41.50 -4.22
N ASP A 289 -26.73 40.84 -5.37
CA ASP A 289 -27.78 40.56 -6.35
C ASP A 289 -28.30 39.12 -6.22
N GLN A 290 -29.53 38.99 -5.72
CA GLN A 290 -30.18 37.70 -5.52
C GLN A 290 -30.38 36.92 -6.83
N ARG A 291 -30.60 37.61 -7.96
CA ARG A 291 -30.72 36.94 -9.27
C ARG A 291 -29.39 36.32 -9.68
N VAL A 292 -28.28 37.03 -9.46
CA VAL A 292 -26.93 36.50 -9.72
C VAL A 292 -26.66 35.29 -8.84
N GLN A 293 -27.03 35.33 -7.55
CA GLN A 293 -26.85 34.19 -6.64
C GLN A 293 -27.63 32.95 -7.06
N VAL A 294 -28.88 33.12 -7.52
CA VAL A 294 -29.72 32.01 -8.01
C VAL A 294 -29.12 31.42 -9.28
N LEU A 295 -28.76 32.24 -10.26
CA LEU A 295 -28.16 31.78 -11.52
C LEU A 295 -26.80 31.12 -11.30
N PHE A 296 -26.00 31.66 -10.40
CA PHE A 296 -24.73 31.07 -9.97
C PHE A 296 -24.96 29.68 -9.40
N THR A 297 -25.84 29.58 -8.40
CA THR A 297 -26.13 28.33 -7.69
C THR A 297 -26.68 27.26 -8.64
N ASP A 298 -27.66 27.60 -9.49
CA ASP A 298 -28.25 26.65 -10.45
C ASP A 298 -27.22 26.19 -11.49
N SER A 299 -26.40 27.10 -12.02
CA SER A 299 -25.34 26.73 -12.97
C SER A 299 -24.27 25.85 -12.33
N LEU A 300 -23.92 26.12 -11.07
CA LEU A 300 -22.97 25.33 -10.29
C LEU A 300 -23.51 23.94 -9.98
N ALA A 301 -24.76 23.83 -9.54
CA ALA A 301 -25.38 22.55 -9.22
C ALA A 301 -25.39 21.64 -10.45
N LYS A 302 -25.81 22.17 -11.61
CA LYS A 302 -25.80 21.43 -12.88
C LYS A 302 -24.39 20.98 -13.27
N LEU A 303 -23.40 21.85 -13.08
CA LEU A 303 -22.00 21.53 -13.36
C LEU A 303 -21.47 20.43 -12.41
N LEU A 304 -21.72 20.53 -11.10
CA LEU A 304 -21.31 19.52 -10.12
C LEU A 304 -21.91 18.15 -10.46
N LEU A 305 -23.20 18.09 -10.81
CA LEU A 305 -23.87 16.84 -11.18
C LEU A 305 -23.33 16.27 -12.50
N ARG A 306 -23.09 17.12 -13.51
CA ARG A 306 -22.51 16.70 -14.80
C ARG A 306 -21.12 16.09 -14.61
N GLU A 307 -20.26 16.77 -13.85
CA GLU A 307 -18.86 16.35 -13.62
C GLU A 307 -18.73 15.30 -12.52
N LYS A 308 -19.85 14.85 -11.91
CA LYS A 308 -19.88 13.93 -10.76
C LYS A 308 -18.98 14.40 -9.61
N ALA A 309 -18.96 15.71 -9.38
CA ALA A 309 -18.19 16.35 -8.33
C ALA A 309 -19.02 16.52 -7.07
N SER A 310 -18.46 16.12 -5.92
CA SER A 310 -19.13 16.15 -4.62
C SER A 310 -18.84 17.40 -3.80
N THR A 311 -17.96 18.27 -4.28
CA THR A 311 -17.48 19.41 -3.49
C THR A 311 -17.22 20.62 -4.37
N VAL A 312 -17.64 21.80 -3.91
CA VAL A 312 -17.25 23.08 -4.49
C VAL A 312 -16.41 23.86 -3.49
N THR A 313 -15.31 24.45 -3.96
CA THR A 313 -14.47 25.36 -3.19
C THR A 313 -14.66 26.78 -3.70
N ILE A 314 -15.10 27.69 -2.83
CA ILE A 314 -15.31 29.10 -3.16
C ILE A 314 -14.11 29.92 -2.69
N GLY A 315 -13.43 30.58 -3.62
CA GLY A 315 -12.35 31.52 -3.33
C GLY A 315 -12.70 32.94 -3.77
N ILE A 316 -12.78 33.88 -2.82
CA ILE A 316 -12.98 35.30 -3.11
C ILE A 316 -11.71 36.07 -2.77
N ALA A 317 -11.12 36.75 -3.76
CA ALA A 317 -9.92 37.56 -3.55
C ALA A 317 -10.28 39.02 -3.23
N GLY A 318 -9.89 39.51 -2.05
CA GLY A 318 -10.05 40.91 -1.67
C GLY A 318 -11.41 41.27 -1.04
N LEU A 319 -11.99 40.35 -0.26
CA LEU A 319 -13.21 40.61 0.50
C LEU A 319 -12.95 41.70 1.56
N LYS A 320 -13.85 42.69 1.65
CA LYS A 320 -13.73 43.82 2.59
C LYS A 320 -14.56 43.60 3.85
N LYS A 321 -14.19 44.25 4.97
CA LYS A 321 -14.94 44.16 6.24
C LYS A 321 -16.46 44.36 6.11
N GLY A 322 -16.89 45.35 5.32
CA GLY A 322 -18.30 45.66 5.11
C GLY A 322 -19.10 44.57 4.36
N GLN A 323 -18.42 43.60 3.74
CA GLN A 323 -19.04 42.50 2.99
C GLN A 323 -19.17 41.22 3.83
N ARG A 324 -18.69 41.21 5.08
CA ARG A 324 -18.68 40.04 5.97
C ARG A 324 -20.04 39.35 6.06
N ASN A 325 -21.09 40.10 6.37
CA ASN A 325 -22.44 39.52 6.54
C ASN A 325 -23.03 39.02 5.22
N SER A 326 -22.81 39.76 4.13
CA SER A 326 -23.28 39.36 2.79
C SER A 326 -22.59 38.09 2.31
N PHE A 327 -21.28 37.95 2.57
CA PHE A 327 -20.54 36.73 2.25
C PHE A 327 -21.04 35.54 3.07
N THR A 328 -21.24 35.69 4.37
CA THR A 328 -21.82 34.65 5.21
C THR A 328 -23.21 34.24 4.72
N GLY A 329 -24.08 35.21 4.43
CA GLY A 329 -25.42 34.95 3.88
C GLY A 329 -25.37 34.19 2.55
N PHE A 330 -24.48 34.60 1.65
CA PHE A 330 -24.27 33.92 0.37
C PHE A 330 -23.83 32.46 0.55
N ILE A 331 -22.83 32.17 1.39
CA ILE A 331 -22.36 30.79 1.61
C ILE A 331 -23.44 29.93 2.28
N THR A 332 -24.18 30.48 3.25
CA THR A 332 -25.31 29.80 3.89
C THR A 332 -26.38 29.43 2.87
N GLN A 333 -26.76 30.36 2.00
CA GLN A 333 -27.73 30.11 0.93
C GLN A 333 -27.20 29.10 -0.07
N LEU A 334 -25.95 29.25 -0.52
CA LEU A 334 -25.30 28.35 -1.46
C LEU A 334 -25.31 26.91 -0.93
N SER A 335 -24.83 26.68 0.29
CA SER A 335 -24.81 25.35 0.91
C SER A 335 -26.22 24.76 1.04
N THR A 336 -27.18 25.54 1.53
CA THR A 336 -28.57 25.09 1.70
C THR A 336 -29.21 24.71 0.38
N GLN A 337 -29.01 25.52 -0.66
CA GLN A 337 -29.57 25.26 -1.98
C GLN A 337 -28.90 24.06 -2.64
N LEU A 338 -27.58 23.92 -2.57
CA LEU A 338 -26.89 22.74 -3.11
C LEU A 338 -27.36 21.44 -2.47
N HIS A 339 -27.62 21.43 -1.16
CA HIS A 339 -28.20 20.27 -0.46
C HIS A 339 -29.62 19.89 -0.94
N ILE A 340 -30.38 20.84 -1.48
CA ILE A 340 -31.70 20.54 -2.09
C ILE A 340 -31.52 19.77 -3.40
N TYR A 341 -30.48 20.08 -4.19
CA TYR A 341 -30.16 19.33 -5.41
C TYR A 341 -29.63 17.94 -5.09
N ASP A 342 -28.67 17.85 -4.16
CA ASP A 342 -28.08 16.59 -3.70
C ASP A 342 -27.42 16.79 -2.32
N THR A 343 -27.82 15.98 -1.34
CA THR A 343 -27.36 16.08 0.06
C THR A 343 -25.89 15.70 0.25
N SER A 344 -25.26 15.09 -0.76
CA SER A 344 -23.84 14.74 -0.74
C SER A 344 -22.92 15.91 -1.12
N LEU A 345 -23.45 16.98 -1.72
CA LEU A 345 -22.69 18.15 -2.16
C LEU A 345 -22.21 18.98 -0.96
N ARG A 346 -20.92 19.32 -0.96
CA ARG A 346 -20.28 20.09 0.12
C ARG A 346 -19.68 21.40 -0.37
N VAL A 347 -19.67 22.41 0.49
CA VAL A 347 -19.02 23.70 0.22
C VAL A 347 -17.76 23.84 1.06
N ASN A 348 -16.66 24.21 0.42
CA ASN A 348 -15.41 24.62 1.03
C ASN A 348 -15.18 26.12 0.78
N VAL A 349 -14.39 26.77 1.64
CA VAL A 349 -14.05 28.19 1.49
C VAL A 349 -12.54 28.39 1.58
N ILE A 350 -11.98 29.16 0.65
CA ILE A 350 -10.57 29.60 0.72
C ILE A 350 -10.49 30.84 1.62
N LEU A 351 -9.62 30.75 2.62
CA LEU A 351 -9.25 31.82 3.54
C LEU A 351 -7.86 32.34 3.18
N PRO A 352 -7.60 33.66 3.32
CA PRO A 352 -6.23 34.16 3.23
C PRO A 352 -5.39 33.61 4.40
N SER A 353 -4.07 33.52 4.25
CA SER A 353 -3.18 33.24 5.39
C SER A 353 -3.25 34.29 6.50
N PHE A 354 -3.71 35.52 6.17
CA PHE A 354 -3.99 36.58 7.13
C PHE A 354 -5.19 37.44 6.69
N ASP A 355 -6.31 37.30 7.41
CA ASP A 355 -7.52 38.12 7.19
C ASP A 355 -7.45 39.45 7.95
N LYS A 356 -6.70 40.42 7.41
CA LYS A 356 -6.56 41.77 8.00
C LYS A 356 -7.90 42.50 8.14
N GLU A 357 -8.81 42.27 7.20
CA GLU A 357 -10.11 42.95 7.13
C GLU A 357 -11.13 42.35 8.11
N GLN A 358 -10.84 41.18 8.70
CA GLN A 358 -11.80 40.39 9.45
C GLN A 358 -13.08 40.18 8.62
N ALA A 359 -12.92 39.89 7.33
CA ALA A 359 -14.04 39.77 6.40
C ALA A 359 -14.73 38.40 6.49
N TYR A 360 -14.13 37.40 7.13
CA TYR A 360 -14.66 36.04 7.22
C TYR A 360 -15.23 35.74 8.60
N ASP A 361 -16.54 35.44 8.68
CA ASP A 361 -17.19 34.98 9.91
C ASP A 361 -17.16 33.46 10.04
N LEU A 362 -16.01 32.93 10.48
CA LEU A 362 -15.83 31.48 10.54
C LEU A 362 -16.85 30.78 11.45
N ARG A 363 -17.27 31.42 12.53
CA ARG A 363 -18.20 30.82 13.49
C ARG A 363 -19.60 30.68 12.87
N ALA A 364 -20.04 31.67 12.11
CA ALA A 364 -21.28 31.60 11.35
C ALA A 364 -21.19 30.68 10.11
N LEU A 365 -20.02 30.59 9.47
CA LEU A 365 -19.79 29.73 8.30
C LEU A 365 -19.64 28.24 8.65
N ASN A 366 -19.14 27.91 9.84
CA ASN A 366 -18.78 26.54 10.23
C ASN A 366 -19.85 25.46 10.00
N PRO A 367 -21.17 25.70 10.22
CA PRO A 367 -22.20 24.70 9.95
C PRO A 367 -22.39 24.38 8.46
N PHE A 368 -22.04 25.32 7.58
CA PHE A 368 -22.30 25.26 6.14
C PHE A 368 -21.05 24.94 5.31
N VAL A 369 -19.88 24.98 5.95
CA VAL A 369 -18.59 24.75 5.30
C VAL A 369 -17.99 23.44 5.78
N ALA A 370 -17.67 22.54 4.84
CA ALA A 370 -17.00 21.28 5.12
C ALA A 370 -15.54 21.52 5.54
N PHE A 371 -14.77 22.26 4.73
CA PHE A 371 -13.41 22.66 5.03
C PHE A 371 -13.10 24.12 4.70
N PHE A 372 -12.26 24.71 5.54
CA PHE A 372 -11.60 25.99 5.30
C PHE A 372 -10.17 25.75 4.80
N LEU A 373 -9.85 26.24 3.60
CA LEU A 373 -8.53 26.10 2.99
C LEU A 373 -7.74 27.38 3.24
N ILE A 374 -6.67 27.32 4.03
CA ILE A 374 -5.82 28.48 4.29
C ILE A 374 -4.81 28.61 3.14
N ASP A 375 -4.89 29.72 2.41
CA ASP A 375 -4.12 29.96 1.19
C ASP A 375 -2.69 30.45 1.49
N PHE A 376 -1.71 29.60 1.21
CA PHE A 376 -0.28 29.92 1.21
C PHE A 376 0.32 29.85 -0.20
N THR A 377 -0.47 30.09 -1.25
CA THR A 377 0.01 30.05 -2.64
C THR A 377 0.36 31.43 -3.20
N GLN A 378 0.01 32.49 -2.47
CA GLN A 378 0.16 33.86 -2.92
C GLN A 378 1.19 34.61 -2.07
N VAL A 379 1.98 35.45 -2.73
CA VAL A 379 2.86 36.41 -2.04
C VAL A 379 2.01 37.45 -1.31
N THR A 380 2.17 37.55 0.00
CA THR A 380 1.42 38.48 0.87
C THR A 380 2.26 39.66 1.37
N GLY A 381 3.56 39.67 1.11
CA GLY A 381 4.52 40.67 1.59
C GLY A 381 5.30 41.38 0.47
N GLN A 382 5.99 42.46 0.84
CA GLN A 382 6.90 43.19 -0.05
C GLN A 382 8.37 42.77 0.08
N GLN A 383 8.65 41.80 0.97
CA GLN A 383 10.00 41.31 1.25
C GLN A 383 10.17 39.90 0.67
N PRO A 384 11.37 39.54 0.20
CA PRO A 384 11.66 38.20 -0.26
C PRO A 384 11.48 37.19 0.87
N GLY A 385 10.84 36.08 0.55
CA GLY A 385 10.59 35.03 1.51
C GLY A 385 9.82 33.86 0.93
N PRO A 386 9.69 32.78 1.71
CA PRO A 386 8.90 31.63 1.30
C PRO A 386 7.41 31.96 1.28
N LEU A 387 6.65 31.21 0.49
CA LEU A 387 5.20 31.33 0.44
C LEU A 387 4.51 30.82 1.71
N ALA A 388 5.03 29.72 2.26
CA ALA A 388 4.43 29.03 3.40
C ALA A 388 5.44 28.84 4.54
N PRO A 389 6.02 29.90 5.13
CA PRO A 389 6.94 29.72 6.25
C PRO A 389 6.23 28.97 7.38
N LEU A 390 6.89 28.00 8.02
CA LEU A 390 6.26 27.25 9.11
C LEU A 390 6.15 28.11 10.38
N LYS A 391 7.15 28.95 10.65
CA LYS A 391 7.24 29.80 11.85
C LYS A 391 7.52 31.26 11.49
N GLY A 392 7.20 32.16 12.41
CA GLY A 392 7.38 33.62 12.25
C GLY A 392 6.10 34.35 11.85
N SER A 393 6.22 35.63 11.48
CA SER A 393 5.06 36.42 11.03
C SER A 393 4.60 35.97 9.65
N GLY A 394 3.28 35.86 9.44
CA GLY A 394 2.69 35.36 8.19
C GLY A 394 2.91 33.86 7.94
N SER A 395 3.28 33.11 8.98
CA SER A 395 3.55 31.67 8.90
C SER A 395 2.31 30.80 9.04
N ILE A 396 2.46 29.52 8.69
CA ILE A 396 1.48 28.46 8.93
C ILE A 396 1.07 28.45 10.41
N ASP A 397 2.04 28.42 11.32
CA ASP A 397 1.75 28.37 12.76
C ASP A 397 0.97 29.60 13.24
N ALA A 398 1.34 30.78 12.77
CA ALA A 398 0.65 32.02 13.10
C ALA A 398 -0.78 32.07 12.56
N ALA A 399 -0.99 31.68 11.29
CA ALA A 399 -2.31 31.68 10.67
C ALA A 399 -3.25 30.66 11.31
N VAL A 400 -2.76 29.44 11.54
CA VAL A 400 -3.52 28.37 12.19
C VAL A 400 -3.90 28.78 13.60
N SER A 401 -2.96 29.33 14.37
CA SER A 401 -3.23 29.87 15.71
C SER A 401 -4.30 30.95 15.71
N LEU A 402 -4.27 31.87 14.72
CA LEU A 402 -5.25 32.95 14.60
C LEU A 402 -6.66 32.41 14.32
N TYR A 403 -6.78 31.40 13.46
CA TYR A 403 -8.07 30.78 13.16
C TYR A 403 -8.57 29.86 14.27
N PHE A 404 -7.69 29.19 15.02
CA PHE A 404 -8.07 28.35 16.17
C PHE A 404 -8.68 29.16 17.31
N GLN A 405 -8.25 30.41 17.50
CA GLN A 405 -8.87 31.33 18.47
C GLN A 405 -10.37 31.57 18.19
N GLN A 406 -10.87 31.26 16.99
CA GLN A 406 -12.29 31.37 16.64
C GLN A 406 -13.14 30.18 17.12
N GLN A 407 -12.56 29.21 17.85
CA GLN A 407 -13.21 28.01 18.39
C GLN A 407 -13.76 27.05 17.31
N ILE A 408 -13.06 26.97 16.17
CA ILE A 408 -13.34 26.00 15.12
C ILE A 408 -12.42 24.79 15.32
N LEU A 409 -12.94 23.58 15.09
CA LEU A 409 -12.15 22.35 15.21
C LEU A 409 -10.97 22.36 14.22
N PRO A 410 -9.74 22.00 14.66
CA PRO A 410 -8.57 21.89 13.80
C PRO A 410 -8.79 21.06 12.53
N THR A 411 -9.60 19.99 12.63
CA THR A 411 -9.94 19.09 11.53
C THR A 411 -10.74 19.75 10.40
N LYS A 412 -11.27 20.96 10.60
CA LYS A 412 -11.95 21.76 9.57
C LYS A 412 -10.97 22.53 8.66
N PHE A 413 -9.69 22.60 8.99
CA PHE A 413 -8.72 23.41 8.26
C PHE A 413 -7.81 22.54 7.40
N LEU A 414 -7.68 22.92 6.12
CA LEU A 414 -6.71 22.37 5.18
C LEU A 414 -5.68 23.44 4.83
N LEU A 415 -4.41 23.08 4.70
CA LEU A 415 -3.37 24.00 4.21
C LEU A 415 -3.27 23.90 2.69
N LEU A 416 -3.48 25.00 1.98
CA LEU A 416 -3.23 25.07 0.53
C LEU A 416 -1.77 25.47 0.30
N LEU A 417 -0.92 24.48 0.01
CA LEU A 417 0.54 24.60 -0.08
C LEU A 417 0.99 24.60 -1.54
N SER A 418 1.98 25.44 -1.85
CA SER A 418 2.49 25.59 -3.21
C SER A 418 3.70 24.69 -3.49
N TYR A 419 3.73 24.07 -4.67
CA TYR A 419 4.90 23.42 -5.28
C TYR A 419 5.65 24.38 -6.23
N TYR A 420 5.33 25.67 -6.16
CA TYR A 420 6.08 26.74 -6.81
C TYR A 420 6.92 27.51 -5.78
N GLY A 421 8.12 27.87 -6.19
CA GLY A 421 8.92 28.88 -5.53
C GLY A 421 8.56 30.30 -5.98
N THR A 422 9.17 31.29 -5.32
CA THR A 422 9.07 32.71 -5.66
C THR A 422 10.46 33.26 -5.98
N LEU A 423 10.60 33.83 -7.17
CA LEU A 423 11.81 34.50 -7.60
C LEU A 423 11.70 36.00 -7.31
N TRP A 424 12.72 36.55 -6.67
CA TRP A 424 12.79 37.95 -6.29
C TRP A 424 14.04 38.58 -6.89
N ASN A 425 13.93 39.81 -7.39
CA ASN A 425 15.07 40.64 -7.74
C ASN A 425 15.54 41.39 -6.49
N THR A 426 16.80 41.22 -6.10
CA THR A 426 17.44 41.76 -4.88
C THR A 426 18.64 42.65 -5.19
N GLY A 427 18.71 43.24 -6.39
CA GLY A 427 19.77 44.17 -6.80
C GLY A 427 19.78 45.49 -6.02
N GLU A 428 20.35 46.55 -6.59
CA GLU A 428 20.43 47.86 -5.94
C GLU A 428 19.02 48.51 -5.85
N GLY A 429 18.34 48.31 -4.72
CA GLY A 429 17.01 48.84 -4.47
C GLY A 429 16.18 48.00 -3.50
N LYS A 430 14.89 48.33 -3.37
CA LYS A 430 13.94 47.48 -2.63
C LYS A 430 13.71 46.19 -3.42
N PRO A 431 13.70 45.01 -2.77
CA PRO A 431 13.43 43.78 -3.49
C PRO A 431 12.05 43.77 -4.15
N VAL A 432 11.95 43.17 -5.33
CA VAL A 432 10.70 43.11 -6.10
C VAL A 432 10.42 41.66 -6.49
N PHE A 433 9.19 41.21 -6.24
CA PHE A 433 8.70 39.91 -6.71
C PHE A 433 8.71 39.88 -8.24
N LYS A 434 9.32 38.85 -8.80
CA LYS A 434 9.44 38.69 -10.26
C LYS A 434 8.42 37.69 -10.79
N GLU A 435 8.46 36.45 -10.32
CA GLU A 435 7.62 35.37 -10.83
C GLU A 435 7.54 34.17 -9.89
N TYR A 436 6.52 33.33 -10.12
CA TYR A 436 6.42 32.00 -9.53
C TYR A 436 7.18 31.00 -10.42
N VAL A 437 7.97 30.12 -9.81
CA VAL A 437 8.81 29.14 -10.54
C VAL A 437 8.45 27.73 -10.08
N SER A 438 8.06 26.85 -11.01
CA SER A 438 7.67 25.47 -10.66
C SER A 438 8.86 24.67 -10.13
N PHE A 439 8.62 23.74 -9.21
CA PHE A 439 9.67 22.86 -8.67
C PHE A 439 10.47 22.15 -9.78
N SER A 440 9.80 21.66 -10.82
CA SER A 440 10.43 21.04 -11.99
C SER A 440 11.37 22.00 -12.75
N HIS A 441 11.03 23.29 -12.84
CA HIS A 441 11.93 24.29 -13.42
C HIS A 441 13.13 24.52 -12.52
N ILE A 442 12.91 24.61 -11.20
CA ILE A 442 13.99 24.77 -10.21
C ILE A 442 14.98 23.62 -10.34
N GLN A 443 14.49 22.38 -10.36
CA GLN A 443 15.34 21.20 -10.47
C GLN A 443 16.07 21.10 -11.82
N ARG A 444 15.39 21.35 -12.95
CA ARG A 444 16.05 21.32 -14.27
C ARG A 444 17.17 22.36 -14.39
N LYS A 445 16.97 23.54 -13.79
CA LYS A 445 17.89 24.67 -13.97
C LYS A 445 19.00 24.71 -12.92
N TYR A 446 18.72 24.27 -11.69
CA TYR A 446 19.62 24.44 -10.55
C TYR A 446 19.93 23.11 -9.82
N GLY A 447 19.25 22.01 -10.13
CA GLY A 447 19.35 20.75 -9.39
C GLY A 447 20.67 19.98 -9.51
N ALA A 448 21.54 20.35 -10.47
CA ALA A 448 22.89 19.76 -10.59
C ALA A 448 23.95 20.49 -9.74
N ASP A 449 23.70 21.75 -9.38
CA ASP A 449 24.60 22.65 -8.63
C ASP A 449 23.91 23.11 -7.34
N THR A 450 23.46 22.17 -6.50
CA THR A 450 22.56 22.40 -5.35
C THR A 450 23.17 23.21 -4.19
N GLY A 451 23.73 24.39 -4.45
CA GLY A 451 23.98 25.43 -3.44
C GLY A 451 22.69 25.93 -2.75
N THR A 452 21.70 25.07 -2.58
CA THR A 452 20.45 25.25 -1.84
C THR A 452 20.80 25.51 -0.39
N LEU A 453 20.34 26.64 0.10
CA LEU A 453 20.47 27.06 1.48
C LEU A 453 19.13 26.86 2.19
N TYR A 454 19.19 26.65 3.50
CA TYR A 454 18.01 26.41 4.31
C TYR A 454 17.86 27.46 5.40
N ASP A 455 16.72 28.14 5.42
CA ASP A 455 16.32 28.96 6.55
C ASP A 455 15.60 28.09 7.58
N MET A 456 16.34 27.58 8.55
CA MET A 456 15.82 26.73 9.62
C MET A 456 14.84 27.47 10.56
N SER A 457 14.84 28.80 10.55
CA SER A 457 13.89 29.59 11.35
C SER A 457 12.50 29.62 10.73
N ARG A 458 12.44 29.58 9.38
CA ARG A 458 11.20 29.63 8.59
C ARG A 458 10.80 28.29 8.00
N ILE A 459 11.70 27.30 8.02
CA ILE A 459 11.55 25.99 7.37
C ILE A 459 11.25 26.19 5.88
N ALA A 460 12.25 26.72 5.18
CA ALA A 460 12.19 27.00 3.76
C ALA A 460 13.56 26.87 3.10
N ALA A 461 13.57 26.43 1.84
CA ALA A 461 14.76 26.38 1.01
C ALA A 461 14.88 27.67 0.19
N TYR A 462 16.10 28.08 -0.11
CA TYR A 462 16.36 29.19 -1.02
C TYR A 462 17.66 29.04 -1.79
N LEU A 463 17.73 29.72 -2.92
CA LEU A 463 18.92 29.85 -3.76
C LEU A 463 19.26 31.32 -3.92
N GLU A 464 20.53 31.65 -3.70
CA GLU A 464 21.09 32.95 -4.04
C GLU A 464 21.66 32.88 -5.46
N LEU A 465 21.18 33.75 -6.33
CA LEU A 465 21.52 33.75 -7.75
C LEU A 465 22.42 34.96 -8.06
N PRO A 466 23.75 34.76 -8.13
CA PRO A 466 24.70 35.80 -8.50
C PRO A 466 24.56 36.18 -9.97
N ASP A 467 24.92 37.42 -10.29
CA ASP A 467 25.18 37.85 -11.66
C ASP A 467 26.57 37.38 -12.14
N ARG A 468 26.97 37.81 -13.35
CA ARG A 468 28.26 37.43 -13.96
C ARG A 468 29.47 37.95 -13.17
N GLU A 469 29.28 38.92 -12.29
CA GLU A 469 30.31 39.52 -11.44
C GLU A 469 30.34 38.91 -10.03
N GLY A 470 29.45 37.95 -9.74
CA GLY A 470 29.36 37.27 -8.45
C GLY A 470 28.44 37.97 -7.42
N VAL A 471 27.75 39.03 -7.80
CA VAL A 471 26.86 39.79 -6.89
C VAL A 471 25.47 39.17 -6.89
N ILE A 472 24.91 38.87 -5.71
CA ILE A 472 23.56 38.33 -5.58
C ILE A 472 22.52 39.35 -6.04
N LYS A 473 21.96 39.15 -7.24
CA LYS A 473 20.92 40.01 -7.82
C LYS A 473 19.53 39.40 -7.74
N GLN A 474 19.44 38.09 -7.50
CA GLN A 474 18.17 37.37 -7.40
C GLN A 474 18.21 36.37 -6.24
N VAL A 475 17.06 36.18 -5.59
CA VAL A 475 16.87 35.12 -4.58
C VAL A 475 15.60 34.36 -4.92
N LEU A 476 15.70 33.04 -4.94
CA LEU A 476 14.60 32.12 -5.19
C LEU A 476 14.26 31.38 -3.91
N TRP A 477 13.07 31.59 -3.37
CA TRP A 477 12.57 30.84 -2.21
C TRP A 477 11.62 29.74 -2.65
N PHE A 478 11.75 28.55 -2.12
CA PHE A 478 10.90 27.42 -2.49
C PHE A 478 10.80 26.39 -1.36
N ASP A 479 9.98 25.39 -1.61
CA ASP A 479 9.83 24.23 -0.76
C ASP A 479 10.35 22.99 -1.48
N ASP A 480 11.15 22.19 -0.77
CA ASP A 480 11.64 20.89 -1.23
C ASP A 480 11.02 19.76 -0.39
N ALA A 481 11.48 18.52 -0.61
CA ALA A 481 11.01 17.38 0.15
C ALA A 481 11.22 17.54 1.66
N SER A 482 12.38 18.06 2.10
CA SER A 482 12.65 18.23 3.52
C SER A 482 11.73 19.27 4.17
N THR A 483 11.59 20.45 3.56
CA THR A 483 10.78 21.53 4.14
C THR A 483 9.28 21.22 4.08
N LEU A 484 8.80 20.51 3.05
CA LEU A 484 7.42 20.01 3.01
C LEU A 484 7.18 18.91 4.03
N GLY A 485 8.15 18.02 4.25
CA GLY A 485 8.08 16.97 5.26
C GLY A 485 7.75 17.53 6.66
N GLU A 486 8.45 18.59 7.06
CA GLU A 486 8.21 19.30 8.31
C GLU A 486 6.81 19.94 8.38
N LYS A 487 6.30 20.45 7.26
CA LYS A 487 4.94 21.02 7.19
C LYS A 487 3.86 19.94 7.26
N TYR A 488 4.09 18.78 6.64
CA TYR A 488 3.20 17.63 6.77
C TYR A 488 3.20 17.08 8.20
N ASP A 489 4.35 17.05 8.85
CA ASP A 489 4.44 16.71 10.27
C ASP A 489 3.67 17.71 11.14
N TYR A 490 3.75 19.01 10.84
CA TYR A 490 2.94 20.02 11.53
C TYR A 490 1.43 19.76 11.34
N VAL A 491 0.98 19.45 10.13
CA VAL A 491 -0.44 19.13 9.84
C VAL A 491 -0.93 17.97 10.71
N LEU A 492 -0.14 16.90 10.81
CA LEU A 492 -0.46 15.74 11.65
C LEU A 492 -0.46 16.10 13.14
N ASN A 493 0.58 16.79 13.61
CA ASN A 493 0.76 17.12 15.03
C ASN A 493 -0.26 18.14 15.55
N ALA A 494 -0.66 19.10 14.70
CA ALA A 494 -1.68 20.09 15.02
C ALA A 494 -3.12 19.55 14.86
N GLY A 495 -3.30 18.32 14.36
CA GLY A 495 -4.60 17.71 14.14
C GLY A 495 -5.42 18.41 13.04
N LEU A 496 -4.74 18.99 12.04
CA LEU A 496 -5.39 19.65 10.91
C LEU A 496 -6.13 18.63 10.04
N GLY A 497 -7.13 19.11 9.29
CA GLY A 497 -7.91 18.28 8.37
C GLY A 497 -7.09 17.72 7.21
N GLY A 498 -5.96 18.38 6.86
CA GLY A 498 -5.06 17.93 5.81
C GLY A 498 -4.43 19.04 4.97
N VAL A 499 -4.08 18.69 3.72
CA VAL A 499 -3.37 19.57 2.78
C VAL A 499 -4.00 19.54 1.39
N VAL A 500 -3.88 20.66 0.68
CA VAL A 500 -4.19 20.80 -0.73
C VAL A 500 -2.93 21.23 -1.46
N LEU A 501 -2.48 20.44 -2.43
CA LEU A 501 -1.24 20.67 -3.19
C LEU A 501 -1.55 21.56 -4.40
N HIS A 502 -0.87 22.69 -4.50
CA HIS A 502 -1.05 23.66 -5.57
C HIS A 502 0.26 23.89 -6.36
N SER A 503 0.35 23.64 -7.65
CA SER A 503 -0.57 22.82 -8.44
C SER A 503 0.06 21.47 -8.71
N LEU A 504 -0.78 20.47 -8.94
CA LEU A 504 -0.34 19.25 -9.57
C LEU A 504 0.38 19.58 -10.88
N GLY A 505 1.47 18.87 -11.15
CA GLY A 505 2.31 19.06 -12.32
C GLY A 505 3.46 20.06 -12.16
N ALA A 506 3.50 20.80 -11.04
CA ALA A 506 4.61 21.70 -10.75
C ALA A 506 5.95 20.96 -10.57
N ASP A 507 5.91 19.68 -10.21
CA ASP A 507 7.04 18.79 -9.98
C ASP A 507 7.22 17.74 -11.10
N ASP A 508 6.59 17.92 -12.27
CA ASP A 508 6.67 16.97 -13.39
C ASP A 508 8.13 16.58 -13.73
N GLY A 509 8.38 15.27 -13.72
CA GLY A 509 9.72 14.68 -13.93
C GLY A 509 10.52 14.44 -12.65
N TYR A 510 10.05 14.88 -11.48
CA TYR A 510 10.74 14.82 -10.20
C TYR A 510 9.83 14.21 -9.12
N GLY A 511 10.18 13.01 -8.64
CA GLY A 511 9.33 12.23 -7.73
C GLY A 511 9.50 12.56 -6.24
N GLU A 512 10.50 13.35 -5.85
CA GLU A 512 10.84 13.52 -4.43
C GLU A 512 9.72 14.14 -3.57
N LEU A 513 8.93 15.06 -4.14
CA LEU A 513 7.82 15.69 -3.40
C LEU A 513 6.67 14.70 -3.17
N TRP A 514 6.37 13.85 -4.17
CA TRP A 514 5.42 12.75 -4.01
C TRP A 514 5.91 11.73 -2.98
N ASP A 515 7.18 11.38 -3.01
CA ASP A 515 7.77 10.44 -2.05
C ASP A 515 7.71 10.98 -0.63
N GLU A 516 7.99 12.27 -0.43
CA GLU A 516 7.80 12.92 0.86
C GLU A 516 6.36 12.80 1.34
N LEU A 517 5.42 13.26 0.50
CA LEU A 517 3.99 13.26 0.78
C LEU A 517 3.49 11.85 1.17
N MET A 518 3.86 10.84 0.39
CA MET A 518 3.50 9.44 0.65
C MET A 518 4.10 8.94 1.96
N SER A 519 5.37 9.24 2.21
CA SER A 519 6.07 8.79 3.41
C SER A 519 5.47 9.42 4.67
N LYS A 520 4.96 10.64 4.62
CA LYS A 520 4.37 11.33 5.78
C LYS A 520 2.88 11.04 5.93
N LEU A 521 2.10 11.15 4.85
CA LEU A 521 0.63 11.22 4.92
C LEU A 521 -0.09 9.93 4.51
N VAL A 522 0.59 8.97 3.87
CA VAL A 522 -0.04 7.71 3.44
C VAL A 522 0.38 6.54 4.32
N LYS A 523 -0.59 5.65 4.59
CA LYS A 523 -0.39 4.39 5.27
C LYS A 523 -1.07 3.26 4.48
N VAL A 524 -0.56 2.05 4.68
CA VAL A 524 -1.26 0.84 4.24
C VAL A 524 -2.30 0.49 5.30
N ASP A 525 -3.53 0.29 4.85
CA ASP A 525 -4.67 -0.10 5.67
C ASP A 525 -5.15 -1.50 5.25
N THR A 526 -5.75 -2.21 6.20
CA THR A 526 -6.24 -3.58 6.04
C THR A 526 -7.74 -3.61 6.20
N VAL A 527 -8.46 -4.08 5.18
CA VAL A 527 -9.91 -4.27 5.23
C VAL A 527 -10.20 -5.74 5.48
N TYR A 528 -10.83 -6.05 6.62
CA TYR A 528 -11.27 -7.41 6.95
C TYR A 528 -12.34 -7.88 5.96
N ALA A 529 -12.17 -9.09 5.43
CA ALA A 529 -13.18 -9.74 4.59
C ALA A 529 -13.97 -10.77 5.40
N ASP A 530 -13.32 -11.88 5.78
CA ASP A 530 -13.93 -12.96 6.55
C ASP A 530 -12.88 -13.89 7.18
N THR A 531 -13.36 -14.84 8.00
CA THR A 531 -12.52 -15.89 8.59
C THR A 531 -12.67 -17.16 7.77
N VAL A 532 -11.54 -17.73 7.35
CA VAL A 532 -11.47 -18.95 6.54
C VAL A 532 -10.83 -20.09 7.32
N VAL A 533 -11.31 -21.31 7.08
CA VAL A 533 -10.72 -22.53 7.63
C VAL A 533 -9.54 -22.93 6.75
N LEU A 534 -8.35 -23.06 7.35
CA LEU A 534 -7.10 -23.37 6.63
C LEU A 534 -6.89 -24.88 6.43
N ILE A 535 -7.56 -25.71 7.23
CA ILE A 535 -7.50 -27.16 7.15
C ILE A 535 -8.78 -27.65 6.46
N PRO A 536 -8.70 -28.41 5.35
CA PRO A 536 -9.89 -29.05 4.80
C PRO A 536 -10.53 -29.94 5.87
N PRO A 537 -11.86 -29.91 6.06
CA PRO A 537 -12.51 -30.72 7.09
C PRO A 537 -12.11 -32.18 6.91
N ALA A 538 -11.74 -32.84 8.01
CA ALA A 538 -11.39 -34.26 7.99
C ALA A 538 -12.50 -35.04 7.26
N PRO A 539 -12.16 -35.98 6.35
CA PRO A 539 -13.17 -36.69 5.59
C PRO A 539 -14.11 -37.39 6.57
N VAL A 540 -15.39 -37.00 6.54
CA VAL A 540 -16.42 -37.63 7.35
C VAL A 540 -16.47 -39.09 6.94
N LYS A 541 -16.26 -40.00 7.90
CA LYS A 541 -16.44 -41.44 7.66
C LYS A 541 -17.93 -41.71 7.42
N VAL A 542 -18.36 -41.56 6.17
CA VAL A 542 -19.71 -41.91 5.73
C VAL A 542 -19.93 -43.41 5.88
N THR A 543 -21.10 -43.81 6.33
CA THR A 543 -21.49 -45.22 6.36
C THR A 543 -21.67 -45.75 4.94
N PHE A 544 -21.56 -47.07 4.75
CA PHE A 544 -21.74 -47.70 3.42
C PHE A 544 -23.06 -47.29 2.75
N TRP A 545 -24.16 -47.23 3.50
CA TRP A 545 -25.48 -46.85 2.97
C TRP A 545 -25.59 -45.37 2.63
N GLU A 546 -24.91 -44.48 3.36
CA GLU A 546 -24.84 -43.06 3.02
C GLU A 546 -24.01 -42.85 1.75
N ARG A 547 -22.89 -43.57 1.61
CA ARG A 547 -22.09 -43.58 0.38
C ARG A 547 -22.89 -44.06 -0.83
N VAL A 548 -23.64 -45.16 -0.68
CA VAL A 548 -24.51 -45.69 -1.74
C VAL A 548 -25.61 -44.70 -2.12
N LYS A 549 -26.21 -44.00 -1.14
CA LYS A 549 -27.23 -42.97 -1.41
C LYS A 549 -26.64 -41.74 -2.11
N GLN A 550 -25.45 -41.31 -1.70
CA GLN A 550 -24.73 -40.19 -2.33
C GLN A 550 -24.40 -40.51 -3.79
N GLU A 551 -23.82 -41.69 -4.05
CA GLU A 551 -23.52 -42.18 -5.39
C GLU A 551 -24.79 -42.29 -6.26
N PHE A 552 -25.86 -42.90 -5.74
CA PHE A 552 -27.13 -42.98 -6.47
C PHE A 552 -27.71 -41.60 -6.80
N SER A 553 -27.62 -40.66 -5.86
CA SER A 553 -28.05 -39.28 -6.11
C SER A 553 -27.18 -38.58 -7.16
N ALA A 554 -25.85 -38.81 -7.15
CA ALA A 554 -24.94 -38.30 -8.17
C ALA A 554 -25.28 -38.85 -9.56
N TYR A 555 -25.55 -40.15 -9.69
CA TYR A 555 -26.02 -40.74 -10.95
C TYR A 555 -27.32 -40.12 -11.43
N VAL A 556 -28.34 -39.96 -10.56
CA VAL A 556 -29.62 -39.34 -10.94
C VAL A 556 -29.44 -37.91 -11.45
N LYS A 557 -28.53 -37.14 -10.84
CA LYS A 557 -28.17 -35.79 -11.32
C LYS A 557 -27.46 -35.85 -12.67
N LEU A 558 -26.48 -36.75 -12.83
CA LEU A 558 -25.73 -36.96 -14.06
C LEU A 558 -26.63 -37.35 -15.26
N PHE A 559 -27.71 -38.09 -15.00
CA PHE A 559 -28.72 -38.44 -16.03
C PHE A 559 -29.55 -37.24 -16.53
N ARG A 560 -29.62 -36.15 -15.76
CA ARG A 560 -30.37 -34.92 -16.10
C ARG A 560 -29.45 -33.80 -16.58
N ASP A 561 -28.40 -33.51 -15.82
CA ASP A 561 -27.45 -32.44 -16.09
C ASP A 561 -26.04 -32.82 -15.59
N PRO A 562 -25.13 -33.22 -16.50
CA PRO A 562 -23.80 -33.69 -16.12
C PRO A 562 -22.88 -32.56 -15.62
N CYS A 563 -23.16 -31.29 -15.93
CA CYS A 563 -22.36 -30.15 -15.45
C CYS A 563 -22.68 -29.74 -14.00
N SER A 564 -23.64 -30.41 -13.35
CA SER A 564 -24.11 -30.09 -12.00
C SER A 564 -23.43 -30.91 -10.89
N VAL A 565 -22.51 -31.82 -11.24
CA VAL A 565 -21.85 -32.75 -10.32
C VAL A 565 -20.33 -32.55 -10.39
N SER A 566 -19.67 -32.36 -9.25
CA SER A 566 -18.20 -32.22 -9.18
C SER A 566 -17.50 -33.58 -9.29
N GLU A 567 -16.28 -33.58 -9.82
CA GLU A 567 -15.40 -34.77 -9.93
C GLU A 567 -15.15 -35.47 -8.58
N THR A 568 -15.35 -34.77 -7.46
CA THR A 568 -15.16 -35.29 -6.09
C THR A 568 -16.40 -35.96 -5.49
N GLU A 569 -17.57 -35.83 -6.13
CA GLU A 569 -18.85 -36.33 -5.60
C GLU A 569 -19.19 -37.77 -6.03
N TYR A 570 -18.40 -38.38 -6.93
CA TYR A 570 -18.64 -39.74 -7.43
C TYR A 570 -17.33 -40.52 -7.70
N GLU A 571 -17.30 -41.81 -7.39
CA GLU A 571 -16.20 -42.77 -7.72
C GLU A 571 -16.63 -43.82 -8.79
N GLY A 572 -17.71 -43.50 -9.52
CA GLY A 572 -18.42 -44.37 -10.45
C GLY A 572 -17.60 -45.06 -11.54
N ASP A 573 -16.62 -44.36 -12.12
CA ASP A 573 -15.76 -44.90 -13.18
C ASP A 573 -15.05 -46.18 -12.75
N THR A 574 -14.56 -46.19 -11.52
CA THR A 574 -13.82 -47.29 -10.92
C THR A 574 -14.74 -48.50 -10.69
N TYR A 575 -15.98 -48.28 -10.27
CA TYR A 575 -16.96 -49.37 -10.06
C TYR A 575 -17.35 -50.06 -11.37
N PHE A 576 -17.63 -49.31 -12.44
CA PHE A 576 -17.97 -49.89 -13.75
C PHE A 576 -16.78 -50.60 -14.41
N ILE A 577 -15.55 -50.16 -14.14
CA ILE A 577 -14.35 -50.90 -14.56
C ILE A 577 -14.31 -52.27 -13.88
N TYR A 578 -14.50 -52.35 -12.56
CA TYR A 578 -14.52 -53.63 -11.83
C TYR A 578 -15.65 -54.56 -12.31
N ILE A 579 -16.87 -54.02 -12.50
CA ILE A 579 -18.01 -54.80 -13.02
C ILE A 579 -17.69 -55.34 -14.41
N SER A 580 -17.07 -54.55 -15.28
CA SER A 580 -16.67 -54.98 -16.62
C SER A 580 -15.66 -56.13 -16.57
N VAL A 581 -14.67 -56.06 -15.68
CA VAL A 581 -13.68 -57.13 -15.49
C VAL A 581 -14.36 -58.41 -15.00
N ILE A 582 -15.28 -58.33 -14.03
CA ILE A 582 -16.01 -59.48 -13.50
C ILE A 582 -16.88 -60.12 -14.60
N LEU A 583 -17.64 -59.31 -15.34
CA LEU A 583 -18.48 -59.80 -16.44
C LEU A 583 -17.65 -60.44 -17.56
N PHE A 584 -16.47 -59.90 -17.86
CA PHE A 584 -15.55 -60.48 -18.83
C PHE A 584 -15.07 -61.88 -18.40
N LEU A 585 -14.69 -62.03 -17.13
CA LEU A 585 -14.30 -63.34 -16.57
C LEU A 585 -15.47 -64.33 -16.60
N LEU A 586 -16.70 -63.88 -16.31
CA LEU A 586 -17.91 -64.71 -16.40
C LEU A 586 -18.23 -65.12 -17.84
N CYS A 587 -18.07 -64.22 -18.82
CA CYS A 587 -18.20 -64.53 -20.24
C CYS A 587 -17.20 -65.61 -20.67
N LEU A 588 -15.94 -65.51 -20.25
CA LEU A 588 -14.92 -66.51 -20.54
C LEU A 588 -15.24 -67.86 -19.89
N GLY A 589 -15.67 -67.86 -18.63
CA GLY A 589 -16.09 -69.08 -17.94
C GLY A 589 -17.29 -69.76 -18.59
N ALA A 590 -18.32 -68.98 -18.95
CA ALA A 590 -19.51 -69.49 -19.65
C ALA A 590 -19.18 -70.01 -21.05
N GLY A 591 -18.29 -69.33 -21.77
CA GLY A 591 -17.79 -69.77 -23.09
C GLY A 591 -16.99 -71.07 -22.99
N PHE A 592 -16.12 -71.20 -21.98
CA PHE A 592 -15.39 -72.45 -21.72
C PHE A 592 -16.34 -73.60 -21.36
N TYR A 593 -17.32 -73.34 -20.49
CA TYR A 593 -18.36 -74.31 -20.12
C TYR A 593 -19.17 -74.78 -21.33
N TYR A 594 -19.53 -73.85 -22.23
CA TYR A 594 -20.22 -74.16 -23.48
C TYR A 594 -19.36 -75.06 -24.39
N LEU A 595 -18.10 -74.69 -24.63
CA LEU A 595 -17.18 -75.46 -25.47
C LEU A 595 -16.89 -76.85 -24.90
N HIS A 596 -16.72 -76.95 -23.57
CA HIS A 596 -16.48 -78.22 -22.90
C HIS A 596 -17.66 -79.18 -23.07
N ASN A 597 -18.90 -78.72 -22.81
CA ASN A 597 -20.09 -79.56 -22.93
C ASN A 597 -20.41 -79.91 -24.40
N MET A 598 -20.18 -78.99 -25.33
CA MET A 598 -20.27 -79.31 -26.77
C MET A 598 -19.28 -80.41 -27.17
N ARG A 599 -18.08 -80.43 -26.58
CA ARG A 599 -17.06 -81.44 -26.87
C ARG A 599 -17.35 -82.81 -26.25
N VAL A 600 -17.97 -82.85 -25.06
CA VAL A 600 -18.22 -84.09 -24.32
C VAL A 600 -19.54 -84.75 -24.74
N THR A 601 -20.61 -83.97 -24.88
CA THR A 601 -21.98 -84.48 -25.09
C THR A 601 -22.49 -84.30 -26.52
N GLY A 602 -21.77 -83.54 -27.36
CA GLY A 602 -22.16 -83.28 -28.75
C GLY A 602 -23.49 -82.52 -28.89
N ASP A 603 -24.16 -82.69 -30.02
CA ASP A 603 -25.38 -81.95 -30.37
C ASP A 603 -26.61 -82.30 -29.52
N THR A 604 -26.57 -83.35 -28.71
CA THR A 604 -27.68 -83.80 -27.85
C THR A 604 -27.77 -83.08 -26.50
N TRP A 605 -26.96 -82.04 -26.26
CA TRP A 605 -26.99 -81.29 -25.00
C TRP A 605 -28.25 -80.41 -24.85
N GLU A 606 -29.15 -80.80 -23.95
CA GLU A 606 -30.41 -80.09 -23.66
C GLU A 606 -30.20 -78.63 -23.19
N GLY A 607 -29.11 -78.35 -22.47
CA GLY A 607 -28.79 -77.03 -21.93
C GLY A 607 -28.20 -76.04 -22.95
N ARG A 608 -27.92 -76.47 -24.19
CA ARG A 608 -27.21 -75.67 -25.20
C ARG A 608 -27.87 -74.33 -25.46
N LYS A 609 -29.20 -74.32 -25.65
CA LYS A 609 -29.96 -73.09 -25.93
C LYS A 609 -29.94 -72.13 -24.73
N LEU A 610 -30.06 -72.66 -23.52
CA LEU A 610 -30.04 -71.86 -22.30
C LEU A 610 -28.66 -71.21 -22.08
N THR A 611 -27.57 -71.96 -22.25
CA THR A 611 -26.22 -71.40 -22.09
C THR A 611 -25.88 -70.36 -23.15
N ILE A 612 -26.33 -70.54 -24.41
CA ILE A 612 -26.19 -69.50 -25.45
C ILE A 612 -26.91 -68.22 -25.02
N VAL A 613 -28.15 -68.32 -24.52
CA VAL A 613 -28.90 -67.14 -24.04
C VAL A 613 -28.16 -66.46 -22.90
N VAL A 614 -27.62 -67.22 -21.94
CA VAL A 614 -26.83 -66.67 -20.82
C VAL A 614 -25.57 -65.95 -21.33
N ILE A 615 -24.84 -66.54 -22.28
CA ILE A 615 -23.65 -65.89 -22.88
C ILE A 615 -24.05 -64.60 -23.58
N VAL A 616 -25.12 -64.59 -24.36
CA VAL A 616 -25.61 -63.39 -25.05
C VAL A 616 -25.97 -62.28 -24.05
N VAL A 617 -26.67 -62.63 -22.96
CA VAL A 617 -27.00 -61.67 -21.90
C VAL A 617 -25.74 -61.13 -21.22
N LEU A 618 -24.77 -61.99 -20.89
CA LEU A 618 -23.51 -61.57 -20.28
C LEU A 618 -22.70 -60.64 -21.21
N VAL A 619 -22.66 -60.93 -22.51
CA VAL A 619 -21.98 -60.08 -23.51
C VAL A 619 -22.65 -58.72 -23.63
N LEU A 620 -23.99 -58.66 -23.61
CA LEU A 620 -24.73 -57.39 -23.63
C LEU A 620 -24.48 -56.56 -22.37
N LEU A 621 -24.50 -57.19 -21.19
CA LEU A 621 -24.19 -56.52 -19.92
C LEU A 621 -22.73 -56.03 -19.87
N LEU A 622 -21.79 -56.84 -20.37
CA LEU A 622 -20.39 -56.47 -20.47
C LEU A 622 -20.21 -55.24 -21.38
N PHE A 623 -20.82 -55.26 -22.56
CA PHE A 623 -20.77 -54.14 -23.49
C PHE A 623 -21.32 -52.86 -22.85
N PHE A 624 -22.48 -52.95 -22.19
CA PHE A 624 -23.08 -51.81 -21.49
C PHE A 624 -22.17 -51.25 -20.40
N SER A 625 -21.60 -52.14 -19.57
CA SER A 625 -20.68 -51.75 -18.48
C SER A 625 -19.41 -51.07 -19.00
N ILE A 626 -18.85 -51.55 -20.11
CA ILE A 626 -17.68 -50.93 -20.75
C ILE A 626 -18.03 -49.53 -21.25
N VAL A 627 -19.15 -49.37 -21.97
CA VAL A 627 -19.59 -48.05 -22.47
C VAL A 627 -19.81 -47.07 -21.33
N MET A 628 -20.45 -47.50 -20.22
CA MET A 628 -20.62 -46.65 -19.04
C MET A 628 -19.28 -46.29 -18.40
N SER A 629 -18.30 -47.20 -18.35
CA SER A 629 -16.97 -46.89 -17.80
C SER A 629 -16.22 -45.82 -18.60
N PHE A 630 -16.36 -45.82 -19.93
CA PHE A 630 -15.79 -44.77 -20.78
C PHE A 630 -16.53 -43.44 -20.61
N PHE A 631 -17.86 -43.48 -20.51
CA PHE A 631 -18.68 -42.28 -20.34
C PHE A 631 -18.42 -41.58 -19.01
N LEU A 632 -18.26 -42.35 -17.94
CA LEU A 632 -18.03 -41.84 -16.59
C LEU A 632 -16.56 -41.51 -16.30
N ASN A 633 -15.66 -41.73 -17.26
CA ASN A 633 -14.22 -41.57 -17.08
C ASN A 633 -13.85 -40.08 -16.98
N LYS A 634 -13.28 -39.71 -15.83
CA LYS A 634 -12.85 -38.33 -15.52
C LYS A 634 -11.78 -37.79 -16.47
N ASN A 635 -11.02 -38.67 -17.12
CA ASN A 635 -9.93 -38.29 -18.02
C ASN A 635 -10.39 -37.98 -19.46
N ILE A 636 -11.70 -38.06 -19.74
CA ILE A 636 -12.26 -37.92 -21.09
C ILE A 636 -13.18 -36.68 -21.14
N PRO A 637 -12.62 -35.46 -21.21
CA PRO A 637 -13.36 -34.20 -20.97
C PRO A 637 -14.42 -33.87 -22.03
N TRP A 638 -14.39 -34.48 -23.22
CA TRP A 638 -15.37 -34.21 -24.28
C TRP A 638 -16.76 -34.83 -24.03
N LEU A 639 -16.89 -35.75 -23.06
CA LEU A 639 -18.14 -36.46 -22.75
C LEU A 639 -19.00 -35.77 -21.68
N GLY A 640 -18.60 -34.58 -21.21
CA GLY A 640 -19.45 -33.69 -20.41
C GLY A 640 -19.28 -33.75 -18.89
N ILE A 641 -18.20 -34.36 -18.38
CA ILE A 641 -17.86 -34.34 -16.94
C ILE A 641 -16.52 -33.63 -16.77
N THR A 642 -16.54 -32.43 -16.18
CA THR A 642 -15.35 -31.67 -15.83
C THR A 642 -15.69 -30.59 -14.80
N ASP A 643 -14.78 -30.32 -13.88
CA ASP A 643 -14.90 -29.19 -12.94
C ASP A 643 -14.69 -27.80 -13.61
N ASP A 644 -14.25 -27.74 -14.88
CA ASP A 644 -14.07 -26.49 -15.63
C ASP A 644 -15.38 -26.09 -16.38
N PRO A 645 -16.06 -25.00 -15.96
CA PRO A 645 -17.32 -24.56 -16.58
C PRO A 645 -17.20 -24.24 -18.06
N SER A 646 -16.00 -23.87 -18.53
CA SER A 646 -15.76 -23.49 -19.93
C SER A 646 -15.64 -24.67 -20.89
N ARG A 647 -15.46 -25.89 -20.35
CA ARG A 647 -15.25 -27.13 -21.11
C ARG A 647 -16.39 -28.13 -20.96
N CYS A 648 -17.40 -27.82 -20.15
CA CYS A 648 -18.51 -28.73 -19.90
C CYS A 648 -19.56 -28.66 -21.02
N ASN A 649 -19.73 -29.76 -21.75
CA ASN A 649 -20.81 -29.94 -22.71
C ASN A 649 -21.96 -30.72 -22.05
N SER A 650 -23.13 -30.10 -21.92
CA SER A 650 -24.32 -30.72 -21.33
C SER A 650 -25.01 -31.67 -22.32
N VAL A 651 -24.43 -32.86 -22.51
CA VAL A 651 -25.10 -33.96 -23.21
C VAL A 651 -25.71 -34.89 -22.16
N PRO A 652 -27.05 -34.94 -22.02
CA PRO A 652 -27.68 -35.82 -21.04
C PRO A 652 -27.33 -37.29 -21.32
N LEU A 653 -26.95 -38.04 -20.29
CA LEU A 653 -26.64 -39.48 -20.41
C LEU A 653 -27.82 -40.29 -21.00
N SER A 654 -29.05 -39.83 -20.78
CA SER A 654 -30.26 -40.40 -21.38
C SER A 654 -30.26 -40.36 -22.91
N SER A 655 -29.81 -39.25 -23.52
CA SER A 655 -29.72 -39.11 -24.98
C SER A 655 -28.72 -40.10 -25.58
N ILE A 656 -27.59 -40.29 -24.92
CA ILE A 656 -26.54 -41.22 -25.34
C ILE A 656 -27.04 -42.67 -25.23
N LEU A 657 -27.69 -43.02 -24.12
CA LEU A 657 -28.24 -44.35 -23.90
C LEU A 657 -29.34 -44.71 -24.92
N ILE A 658 -30.14 -43.73 -25.31
CA ILE A 658 -31.12 -43.88 -26.40
C ILE A 658 -30.41 -44.13 -27.73
N ILE A 659 -29.39 -43.36 -28.09
CA ILE A 659 -28.64 -43.56 -29.34
C ILE A 659 -28.01 -44.96 -29.40
N PHE A 660 -27.35 -45.40 -28.33
CA PHE A 660 -26.72 -46.71 -28.27
C PHE A 660 -27.73 -47.86 -28.29
N SER A 661 -28.82 -47.78 -27.52
CA SER A 661 -29.85 -48.81 -27.51
C SER A 661 -30.55 -48.93 -28.86
N THR A 662 -30.86 -47.80 -29.51
CA THR A 662 -31.44 -47.78 -30.86
C THR A 662 -30.47 -48.40 -31.87
N GLY A 663 -29.18 -48.05 -31.80
CA GLY A 663 -28.13 -48.64 -32.64
C GLY A 663 -27.98 -50.15 -32.46
N ALA A 664 -28.02 -50.63 -31.20
CA ALA A 664 -27.95 -52.05 -30.89
C ALA A 664 -29.16 -52.82 -31.43
N VAL A 665 -30.38 -52.28 -31.27
CA VAL A 665 -31.62 -52.88 -31.80
C VAL A 665 -31.58 -52.93 -33.33
N ILE A 666 -31.17 -51.85 -33.98
CA ILE A 666 -31.00 -51.80 -35.43
C ILE A 666 -29.96 -52.84 -35.88
N GLY A 667 -28.83 -52.96 -35.18
CA GLY A 667 -27.81 -53.97 -35.48
C GLY A 667 -28.34 -55.40 -35.39
N VAL A 668 -29.15 -55.71 -34.37
CA VAL A 668 -29.82 -57.01 -34.25
C VAL A 668 -30.83 -57.24 -35.38
N LEU A 669 -31.61 -56.22 -35.76
CA LEU A 669 -32.56 -56.31 -36.86
C LEU A 669 -31.86 -56.54 -38.21
N ILE A 670 -30.77 -55.81 -38.48
CA ILE A 670 -29.95 -56.00 -39.68
C ILE A 670 -29.36 -57.42 -39.69
N MET A 671 -28.79 -57.88 -38.58
CA MET A 671 -28.24 -59.23 -38.50
C MET A 671 -29.31 -60.30 -38.77
N ARG A 672 -30.51 -60.13 -38.20
CA ARG A 672 -31.60 -61.11 -38.30
C ARG A 672 -32.30 -61.12 -39.66
N PHE A 673 -32.52 -59.97 -40.27
CA PHE A 673 -33.35 -59.83 -41.47
C PHE A 673 -32.56 -59.61 -42.76
N LEU A 674 -31.32 -59.11 -42.68
CA LEU A 674 -30.48 -58.88 -43.87
C LEU A 674 -29.34 -59.90 -43.97
N LEU A 675 -28.65 -60.23 -42.87
CA LEU A 675 -27.46 -61.09 -42.94
C LEU A 675 -27.80 -62.59 -42.82
N LEU A 676 -28.61 -62.98 -41.82
CA LEU A 676 -28.97 -64.39 -41.60
C LEU A 676 -29.61 -65.10 -42.81
N PRO A 677 -30.47 -64.46 -43.64
CA PRO A 677 -31.03 -65.12 -44.82
C PRO A 677 -30.02 -65.42 -45.93
N PHE A 678 -28.87 -64.74 -45.94
CA PHE A 678 -27.80 -64.96 -46.92
C PHE A 678 -26.76 -66.00 -46.45
N VAL A 679 -26.77 -66.39 -45.18
CA VAL A 679 -25.93 -67.46 -44.64
C VAL A 679 -26.61 -68.80 -44.94
N ARG A 680 -26.10 -69.54 -45.93
CA ARG A 680 -26.58 -70.90 -46.24
C ARG A 680 -26.21 -71.85 -45.10
N LYS A 681 -27.08 -72.84 -44.85
CA LYS A 681 -26.95 -73.83 -43.75
C LYS A 681 -25.64 -74.61 -43.75
N ASP A 682 -24.89 -74.62 -44.85
CA ASP A 682 -23.66 -75.39 -45.03
C ASP A 682 -22.38 -74.58 -44.74
N ASP A 683 -22.49 -73.27 -44.47
CA ASP A 683 -21.36 -72.37 -44.21
C ASP A 683 -21.22 -71.98 -42.72
N VAL A 684 -21.93 -72.67 -41.82
CA VAL A 684 -21.73 -72.52 -40.37
C VAL A 684 -20.87 -73.69 -39.90
N PRO A 685 -19.62 -73.46 -39.44
CA PRO A 685 -18.73 -74.54 -38.98
C PRO A 685 -19.21 -75.24 -37.72
#